data_AF-A0A843J998-F1
#
_entry.id   AF-A0A843J998-F1
#
_cell.length_a   1.000
_cell.length_b   1.000
_cell.length_c   1.000
_cell.angle_alpha   90.00
_cell.angle_beta   90.00
_cell.angle_gamma   90.00
#
_symmetry.space_group_name_H-M   'P 1'
#
loop_
_entity.id
_entity.type
_entity.pdbx_description
1 polymer ?
#
loop_
_entity_poly.entity_id
_entity_poly.type
_entity_poly.pdbx_seq_one_letter_code
_entity_poly.pdbx_strand_id
1 'polypeptide(L)'
;MCDKNCDPELSLESILKRNHGLFDIQIKVTIRDTEGLSLAYTPGVATPCLEIQKDLSKAYEQTNKGNSILVLTDSSKFAGDKKCNYIKKTVEGKSWNNNASMIYLESFTAYYKHATNIDAYPLILDLALIKDAETLLDTVNMIALSYGGVELFGVDPARVEEFRKLFEKLPTKPEYAFLDTNRKVEIDEMLSKKNTILNSNAIISAIWRVALDCHVFGDLTKILDYVLEEIKNDKIDLTKGNNFECDMVQLICKITDYVFEQKLECHKYDQHNWRKLQLNKEYVMKKFKHFLIYGNKAWVEDIPKGYYMHKHSIPENSVLMHVRNRGVIEVQPKIQFRPKRYKCLFSWENLDGIAEKINNDPSLVFELTCKNNYGAIVTNGTAILGLGDIGALAGMPVMEGKSVLFKYFGGTNIAVVCIQEKDPKKLISYVQRIAPSFAIINLEDIKGPDCFEVETKLIETVDCPIFHDDQHGTACVVLAGLINATKLRGSKPEEMKIVMNGAGAAGIAVSSLLIGYGYKNFIVCDTKGAIYKGRKEGMNPFKEKLAEITNKNCEKGKLGDILKGADVVIGLSGPNTIKKEDVKNMNPKPIVFALANPTPEIFPKDAFEAGAFIVATGRSDFPNQINNSLVFPGLFRATIDSRAPKITMEMKIAAGEAIANLVSPKELRPDYIMPSALNVSTSVIVATDVAKLVMDKGLTNKKNIDIDKLRENIHSFFIDNKLTDVDK
;
A
#
# COMPACT_ATOMS: atom_id res chain seq x y z
N MET A 1 40.23 8.87 0.00
CA MET A 1 39.53 9.29 1.24
C MET A 1 38.42 8.32 1.67
N CYS A 2 38.39 7.06 1.21
CA CYS A 2 37.57 6.01 1.82
C CYS A 2 38.51 4.96 2.41
N ASP A 3 38.14 4.44 3.59
CA ASP A 3 38.50 3.13 4.17
C ASP A 3 39.33 3.05 5.45
N LYS A 4 39.90 4.13 6.01
CA LYS A 4 40.48 4.03 7.37
C LYS A 4 40.16 5.15 8.37
N ASN A 5 39.66 6.31 7.91
CA ASN A 5 39.33 7.47 8.75
C ASN A 5 37.91 8.04 8.46
N CYS A 6 36.97 7.23 7.98
CA CYS A 6 35.59 7.71 7.86
C CYS A 6 35.00 7.87 9.25
N ASP A 7 34.50 9.07 9.53
CA ASP A 7 33.70 9.39 10.70
C ASP A 7 32.65 8.28 10.95
N PRO A 8 32.62 7.64 12.14
CA PRO A 8 31.63 6.63 12.48
C PRO A 8 30.17 7.09 12.23
N GLU A 9 29.90 8.39 12.34
CA GLU A 9 28.58 9.00 12.04
C GLU A 9 28.20 8.95 10.55
N LEU A 10 29.15 8.69 9.65
CA LEU A 10 28.95 8.63 8.20
C LEU A 10 28.95 7.21 7.65
N SER A 11 29.00 6.19 8.51
CA SER A 11 28.85 4.79 8.13
C SER A 11 27.47 4.47 7.58
N LEU A 12 27.37 3.42 6.74
CA LEU A 12 26.08 2.95 6.22
C LEU A 12 25.12 2.59 7.36
N GLU A 13 25.60 1.89 8.39
CA GLU A 13 24.80 1.53 9.57
C GLU A 13 24.24 2.75 10.29
N SER A 14 25.05 3.77 10.54
CA SER A 14 24.60 5.00 11.20
C SER A 14 23.51 5.71 10.40
N ILE A 15 23.66 5.74 9.07
CA ILE A 15 22.65 6.30 8.15
C ILE A 15 21.35 5.48 8.19
N LEU A 16 21.43 4.16 8.18
CA LEU A 16 20.27 3.27 8.22
C LEU A 16 19.49 3.44 9.52
N LYS A 17 20.18 3.45 10.67
CA LYS A 17 19.57 3.68 11.99
C LYS A 17 18.91 5.05 12.08
N ARG A 18 19.63 6.10 11.65
CA ARG A 18 19.12 7.48 11.69
C ARG A 18 17.88 7.69 10.83
N ASN A 19 17.84 7.08 9.66
CA ASN A 19 16.81 7.31 8.65
C ASN A 19 15.74 6.24 8.62
N HIS A 20 15.91 5.13 9.36
CA HIS A 20 14.99 3.99 9.31
C HIS A 20 14.85 3.45 7.88
N GLY A 21 16.00 3.09 7.30
CA GLY A 21 16.16 2.73 5.89
C GLY A 21 16.67 3.89 5.00
N LEU A 22 16.62 3.67 3.69
CA LEU A 22 17.18 4.46 2.61
C LEU A 22 16.12 5.11 1.69
N PHE A 23 14.87 4.65 1.72
CA PHE A 23 13.80 5.24 0.91
C PHE A 23 12.51 5.50 1.68
N ASP A 24 11.66 6.27 1.03
CA ASP A 24 10.34 6.68 1.48
C ASP A 24 9.35 6.59 0.33
N ILE A 25 8.06 6.38 0.60
CA ILE A 25 7.00 6.54 -0.39
C ILE A 25 6.41 7.93 -0.19
N GLN A 26 6.42 8.76 -1.22
CA GLN A 26 6.01 10.15 -1.21
C GLN A 26 4.80 10.37 -2.12
N ILE A 27 4.06 11.43 -1.83
CA ILE A 27 2.86 11.81 -2.59
C ILE A 27 3.30 12.69 -3.76
N LYS A 28 3.02 12.28 -5.00
CA LYS A 28 3.35 13.06 -6.22
C LYS A 28 2.46 14.30 -6.39
N VAL A 29 1.24 14.21 -5.86
CA VAL A 29 0.16 15.19 -6.07
C VAL A 29 -0.06 16.06 -4.84
N THR A 30 -0.55 17.27 -5.05
CA THR A 30 -0.77 18.22 -3.94
C THR A 30 -2.11 17.98 -3.29
N ILE A 31 -2.12 17.64 -1.99
CA ILE A 31 -3.32 17.52 -1.16
C ILE A 31 -3.33 18.70 -0.19
N ARG A 32 -4.19 19.69 -0.43
CA ARG A 32 -4.35 20.89 0.43
C ARG A 32 -5.68 20.95 1.14
N ASP A 33 -6.69 20.33 0.54
CA ASP A 33 -8.08 20.40 0.95
C ASP A 33 -8.81 19.12 0.52
N THR A 34 -10.12 19.09 0.79
CA THR A 34 -10.99 17.98 0.43
C THR A 34 -11.07 17.78 -1.09
N GLU A 35 -10.97 18.85 -1.90
CA GLU A 35 -11.04 18.74 -3.35
C GLU A 35 -9.81 18.01 -3.90
N GLY A 36 -8.60 18.41 -3.48
CA GLY A 36 -7.37 17.73 -3.85
C GLY A 36 -7.36 16.26 -3.42
N LEU A 37 -7.87 15.97 -2.22
CA LEU A 37 -8.01 14.60 -1.75
C LEU A 37 -9.02 13.80 -2.59
N SER A 38 -10.12 14.43 -3.00
CA SER A 38 -11.13 13.83 -3.87
C SER A 38 -10.65 13.56 -5.30
N LEU A 39 -9.55 14.18 -5.76
CA LEU A 39 -8.93 13.86 -7.04
C LEU A 39 -8.04 12.61 -6.95
N ALA A 40 -7.27 12.48 -5.87
CA ALA A 40 -6.35 11.36 -5.63
C ALA A 40 -7.03 10.11 -5.06
N TYR A 41 -8.19 10.30 -4.44
CA TYR A 41 -8.98 9.23 -3.83
C TYR A 41 -10.47 9.45 -4.16
N THR A 42 -11.38 9.11 -3.23
CA THR A 42 -12.83 9.15 -3.47
C THR A 42 -13.40 10.58 -3.41
N PRO A 43 -14.36 10.95 -4.29
CA PRO A 43 -15.00 10.12 -5.31
C PRO A 43 -14.35 10.15 -6.71
N GLY A 44 -13.37 11.02 -6.98
CA GLY A 44 -12.83 11.22 -8.34
C GLY A 44 -12.15 9.99 -8.93
N VAL A 45 -11.41 9.25 -8.11
CA VAL A 45 -10.60 8.07 -8.49
C VAL A 45 -11.42 6.94 -9.16
N ALA A 46 -12.74 6.90 -8.96
CA ALA A 46 -13.61 5.92 -9.60
C ALA A 46 -13.55 6.00 -11.14
N THR A 47 -13.29 7.19 -11.70
CA THR A 47 -13.26 7.38 -13.16
C THR A 47 -12.01 6.75 -13.80
N PRO A 48 -10.78 7.02 -13.32
CA PRO A 48 -9.60 6.26 -13.72
C PRO A 48 -9.79 4.73 -13.64
N CYS A 49 -10.39 4.22 -12.56
CA CYS A 49 -10.67 2.79 -12.41
C CYS A 49 -11.54 2.23 -13.54
N LEU A 50 -12.65 2.91 -13.86
CA LEU A 50 -13.57 2.51 -14.93
C LEU A 50 -12.94 2.64 -16.32
N GLU A 51 -12.02 3.59 -16.52
CA GLU A 51 -11.25 3.68 -17.75
C GLU A 51 -10.30 2.50 -17.92
N ILE A 52 -9.56 2.13 -16.88
CA ILE A 52 -8.66 0.98 -16.89
C ILE A 52 -9.45 -0.33 -17.02
N GLN A 53 -10.63 -0.44 -16.41
CA GLN A 53 -11.49 -1.61 -16.59
C GLN A 53 -11.86 -1.83 -18.06
N LYS A 54 -12.13 -0.74 -18.79
CA LYS A 54 -12.44 -0.80 -20.23
C LYS A 54 -11.22 -1.11 -21.08
N ASP A 55 -10.05 -0.64 -20.65
CA ASP A 55 -8.79 -0.80 -21.35
C ASP A 55 -7.63 -0.90 -20.34
N LEU A 56 -7.23 -2.14 -20.04
CA LEU A 56 -6.20 -2.44 -19.04
C LEU A 56 -4.85 -1.77 -19.37
N SER A 57 -4.61 -1.46 -20.65
CA SER A 57 -3.38 -0.82 -21.10
C SER A 57 -3.19 0.57 -20.46
N LYS A 58 -4.29 1.26 -20.14
CA LYS A 58 -4.29 2.57 -19.47
C LYS A 58 -3.66 2.55 -18.09
N ALA A 59 -3.50 1.40 -17.45
CA ALA A 59 -2.80 1.32 -16.18
C ALA A 59 -1.36 1.84 -16.29
N TYR A 60 -0.67 1.63 -17.43
CA TYR A 60 0.66 2.19 -17.67
C TYR A 60 0.69 3.73 -17.71
N GLU A 61 -0.43 4.37 -18.06
CA GLU A 61 -0.51 5.83 -18.18
C GLU A 61 -1.05 6.49 -16.91
N GLN A 62 -2.02 5.85 -16.26
CA GLN A 62 -2.82 6.43 -15.18
C GLN A 62 -2.35 6.02 -13.77
N THR A 63 -1.45 5.04 -13.67
CA THR A 63 -0.92 4.55 -12.39
C THR A 63 0.60 4.52 -12.40
N ASN A 64 1.18 4.27 -11.23
CA ASN A 64 2.61 4.18 -11.05
C ASN A 64 3.22 2.98 -11.78
N LYS A 65 2.41 2.03 -12.29
CA LYS A 65 2.86 0.87 -13.09
C LYS A 65 3.76 1.29 -14.25
N GLY A 66 3.49 2.42 -14.90
CA GLY A 66 4.30 2.94 -16.01
C GLY A 66 5.67 3.50 -15.61
N ASN A 67 6.00 3.54 -14.32
CA ASN A 67 7.29 4.01 -13.83
C ASN A 67 7.88 3.14 -12.72
N SER A 68 7.23 2.02 -12.38
CA SER A 68 7.58 1.20 -11.22
C SER A 68 8.08 -0.18 -11.60
N ILE A 69 8.97 -0.72 -10.75
CA ILE A 69 9.43 -2.12 -10.84
C ILE A 69 9.45 -2.76 -9.45
N LEU A 70 9.38 -4.09 -9.42
CA LEU A 70 9.76 -4.86 -8.24
C LEU A 70 11.25 -5.17 -8.29
N VAL A 71 11.95 -4.99 -7.16
CA VAL A 71 13.28 -5.54 -6.95
C VAL A 71 13.12 -6.74 -6.03
N LEU A 72 13.14 -7.92 -6.62
CA LEU A 72 12.65 -9.15 -6.03
C LEU A 72 13.78 -10.14 -5.71
N THR A 73 13.66 -10.80 -4.57
CA THR A 73 14.48 -11.97 -4.21
C THR A 73 13.64 -13.06 -3.58
N ASP A 74 13.97 -14.32 -3.83
CA ASP A 74 13.52 -15.46 -3.01
C ASP A 74 14.62 -15.94 -2.05
N SER A 75 15.77 -15.26 -2.05
CA SER A 75 16.97 -15.58 -1.27
C SER A 75 17.60 -16.96 -1.51
N SER A 76 17.16 -17.70 -2.52
CA SER A 76 17.62 -19.08 -2.75
C SER A 76 19.12 -19.17 -3.05
N LYS A 77 19.70 -18.17 -3.74
CA LYS A 77 21.15 -18.11 -4.00
C LYS A 77 21.97 -17.97 -2.73
N PHE A 78 21.46 -17.25 -1.73
CA PHE A 78 22.15 -17.04 -0.45
C PHE A 78 22.07 -18.27 0.46
N ALA A 79 20.97 -19.02 0.39
CA ALA A 79 20.74 -20.18 1.24
C ALA A 79 21.48 -21.46 0.79
N GLY A 80 21.75 -21.62 -0.52
CA GLY A 80 22.23 -22.86 -1.10
C GLY A 80 23.72 -22.95 -1.44
N ASP A 81 24.43 -21.83 -1.58
CA ASP A 81 25.79 -21.82 -2.15
C ASP A 81 26.88 -21.40 -1.15
N LYS A 82 27.77 -22.34 -0.79
CA LYS A 82 28.97 -22.08 0.03
C LYS A 82 30.02 -21.20 -0.67
N LYS A 83 29.86 -20.91 -1.96
CA LYS A 83 30.71 -20.06 -2.81
C LYS A 83 30.00 -18.78 -3.27
N CYS A 84 28.87 -18.41 -2.64
CA CYS A 84 28.17 -17.18 -2.98
C CYS A 84 29.10 -15.96 -2.76
N ASN A 85 29.50 -15.29 -3.84
CA ASN A 85 30.41 -14.13 -3.80
C ASN A 85 29.83 -12.91 -3.03
N TYR A 86 28.53 -12.94 -2.69
CA TYR A 86 27.83 -11.91 -1.92
C TYR A 86 27.92 -12.14 -0.39
N ILE A 87 28.49 -13.25 0.07
CA ILE A 87 28.66 -13.51 1.51
C ILE A 87 30.04 -14.14 1.69
N LYS A 88 31.01 -13.38 2.20
CA LYS A 88 32.40 -13.87 2.30
C LYS A 88 32.60 -14.97 3.36
N LYS A 89 31.65 -15.17 4.28
CA LYS A 89 31.58 -16.30 5.21
C LYS A 89 30.11 -16.46 5.60
N THR A 90 29.39 -17.45 5.06
CA THR A 90 28.21 -17.93 5.79
C THR A 90 28.71 -18.30 7.18
N VAL A 91 28.28 -17.55 8.20
CA VAL A 91 28.66 -17.77 9.61
C VAL A 91 28.61 -19.27 9.86
N GLU A 92 29.75 -19.88 10.16
CA GLU A 92 29.95 -21.32 10.20
C GLU A 92 28.76 -22.02 10.89
N GLY A 93 27.94 -22.74 10.11
CA GLY A 93 26.85 -23.57 10.63
C GLY A 93 25.46 -22.93 10.80
N LYS A 94 25.20 -21.68 10.38
CA LYS A 94 23.84 -21.08 10.41
C LYS A 94 23.16 -21.02 9.04
N SER A 95 21.85 -21.31 8.99
CA SER A 95 20.99 -21.14 7.80
C SER A 95 20.69 -19.66 7.51
N TRP A 96 20.54 -19.30 6.23
CA TRP A 96 20.18 -17.94 5.80
C TRP A 96 18.79 -17.52 6.29
N ASN A 97 18.65 -16.27 6.72
CA ASN A 97 17.38 -15.62 7.03
C ASN A 97 16.97 -14.68 5.88
N ASN A 98 15.78 -14.88 5.33
CA ASN A 98 15.26 -14.10 4.20
C ASN A 98 15.28 -12.57 4.44
N ASN A 99 15.08 -12.11 5.68
CA ASN A 99 15.12 -10.67 6.00
C ASN A 99 16.49 -10.03 5.73
N ALA A 100 17.59 -10.80 5.77
CA ALA A 100 18.93 -10.30 5.52
C ALA A 100 19.11 -9.77 4.09
N SER A 101 18.27 -10.20 3.15
CA SER A 101 18.30 -9.73 1.77
C SER A 101 17.78 -8.30 1.60
N MET A 102 17.00 -7.77 2.55
CA MET A 102 16.29 -6.49 2.41
C MET A 102 17.24 -5.32 2.12
N ILE A 103 18.42 -5.30 2.77
CA ILE A 103 19.40 -4.21 2.60
C ILE A 103 19.87 -4.07 1.14
N TYR A 104 20.04 -5.17 0.42
CA TYR A 104 20.42 -5.13 -0.99
C TYR A 104 19.30 -4.49 -1.81
N LEU A 105 18.07 -4.99 -1.68
CA LEU A 105 16.91 -4.54 -2.48
C LEU A 105 16.61 -3.05 -2.25
N GLU A 106 16.63 -2.62 -0.99
CA GLU A 106 16.41 -1.22 -0.63
C GLU A 106 17.55 -0.31 -1.13
N SER A 107 18.81 -0.78 -1.13
CA SER A 107 19.92 -0.01 -1.70
C SER A 107 19.76 0.20 -3.21
N PHE A 108 19.28 -0.81 -3.93
CA PHE A 108 19.01 -0.72 -5.37
C PHE A 108 17.85 0.23 -5.62
N THR A 109 16.80 0.14 -4.81
CA THR A 109 15.65 1.04 -4.82
C THR A 109 16.07 2.50 -4.73
N ALA A 110 16.86 2.84 -3.70
CA ALA A 110 17.37 4.20 -3.51
C ALA A 110 18.29 4.66 -4.66
N TYR A 111 19.09 3.74 -5.23
CA TYR A 111 19.97 4.05 -6.36
C TYR A 111 19.17 4.36 -7.62
N TYR A 112 18.20 3.52 -7.98
CA TYR A 112 17.48 3.61 -9.25
C TYR A 112 16.63 4.87 -9.35
N LYS A 113 16.02 5.29 -8.25
CA LYS A 113 15.29 6.56 -8.21
C LYS A 113 16.19 7.75 -8.51
N HIS A 114 17.38 7.80 -7.92
CA HIS A 114 18.34 8.88 -8.16
C HIS A 114 18.99 8.84 -9.54
N ALA A 115 19.34 7.65 -10.02
CA ALA A 115 20.08 7.51 -11.27
C ALA A 115 19.17 7.72 -12.49
N THR A 116 17.92 7.23 -12.45
CA THR A 116 17.04 7.16 -13.62
C THR A 116 15.56 7.38 -13.32
N ASN A 117 15.19 7.93 -12.17
CA ASN A 117 13.80 8.21 -11.79
C ASN A 117 12.86 6.99 -11.82
N ILE A 118 13.35 5.83 -11.38
CA ILE A 118 12.53 4.61 -11.31
C ILE A 118 11.99 4.42 -9.90
N ASP A 119 10.68 4.18 -9.81
CA ASP A 119 10.02 3.86 -8.55
C ASP A 119 10.14 2.35 -8.29
N ALA A 120 11.27 1.94 -7.73
CA ALA A 120 11.55 0.55 -7.41
C ALA A 120 11.01 0.16 -6.03
N TYR A 121 10.46 -1.05 -5.89
CA TYR A 121 9.86 -1.53 -4.65
C TYR A 121 10.53 -2.84 -4.23
N PRO A 122 11.18 -2.90 -3.06
CA PRO A 122 11.84 -4.12 -2.59
C PRO A 122 10.79 -5.15 -2.19
N LEU A 123 10.98 -6.40 -2.60
CA LEU A 123 10.09 -7.50 -2.28
C LEU A 123 10.86 -8.82 -2.07
N ILE A 124 10.62 -9.45 -0.92
CA ILE A 124 11.19 -10.72 -0.53
C ILE A 124 10.10 -11.78 -0.59
N LEU A 125 10.33 -12.81 -1.39
CA LEU A 125 9.50 -14.01 -1.38
C LEU A 125 9.92 -14.94 -0.25
N ASP A 126 8.95 -15.57 0.40
CA ASP A 126 9.19 -16.58 1.42
C ASP A 126 9.79 -17.84 0.78
N LEU A 127 11.05 -18.10 1.10
CA LEU A 127 11.80 -19.26 0.59
C LEU A 127 11.20 -20.57 1.09
N ALA A 128 10.51 -20.55 2.23
CA ALA A 128 9.77 -21.71 2.73
C ALA A 128 8.55 -22.04 1.85
N LEU A 129 8.08 -21.11 1.02
CA LEU A 129 6.94 -21.28 0.13
C LEU A 129 7.33 -21.36 -1.36
N ILE A 130 8.44 -20.73 -1.77
CA ILE A 130 8.96 -20.82 -3.15
C ILE A 130 9.89 -22.04 -3.30
N LYS A 131 9.32 -23.17 -3.75
CA LYS A 131 10.04 -24.45 -3.86
C LYS A 131 10.80 -24.62 -5.17
N ASP A 132 10.25 -24.12 -6.26
CA ASP A 132 10.71 -24.35 -7.62
C ASP A 132 10.44 -23.13 -8.52
N ALA A 133 10.88 -23.23 -9.78
CA ALA A 133 10.70 -22.17 -10.77
C ALA A 133 9.22 -21.99 -11.17
N GLU A 134 8.39 -23.03 -11.09
CA GLU A 134 6.96 -22.94 -11.39
C GLU A 134 6.25 -22.08 -10.35
N THR A 135 6.48 -22.35 -9.06
CA THR A 135 5.93 -21.55 -7.96
C THR A 135 6.46 -20.11 -8.00
N LEU A 136 7.73 -19.92 -8.38
CA LEU A 136 8.30 -18.59 -8.59
C LEU A 136 7.57 -17.85 -9.73
N LEU A 137 7.40 -18.48 -10.89
CA LEU A 137 6.72 -17.88 -12.04
C LEU A 137 5.26 -17.56 -11.74
N ASP A 138 4.54 -18.49 -11.13
CA ASP A 138 3.16 -18.33 -10.68
C ASP A 138 3.03 -17.11 -9.76
N THR A 139 3.90 -16.99 -8.77
CA THR A 139 3.90 -15.85 -7.84
C THR A 139 4.22 -14.54 -8.54
N VAL A 140 5.28 -14.51 -9.36
CA VAL A 140 5.72 -13.30 -10.10
C VAL A 140 4.61 -12.82 -11.03
N ASN A 141 3.94 -13.71 -11.76
CA ASN A 141 2.83 -13.36 -12.64
C ASN A 141 1.69 -12.65 -11.92
N MET A 142 1.41 -13.04 -10.68
CA MET A 142 0.34 -12.41 -9.90
C MET A 142 0.73 -11.03 -9.36
N ILE A 143 1.93 -10.89 -8.81
CA ILE A 143 2.35 -9.64 -8.16
C ILE A 143 2.87 -8.59 -9.14
N ALA A 144 3.43 -9.00 -10.28
CA ALA A 144 3.93 -8.11 -11.32
C ALA A 144 2.81 -7.29 -11.99
N LEU A 145 1.54 -7.67 -11.77
CA LEU A 145 0.39 -6.93 -12.28
C LEU A 145 0.45 -5.43 -11.94
N SER A 146 0.94 -5.09 -10.75
CA SER A 146 1.03 -3.70 -10.27
C SER A 146 2.26 -2.92 -10.77
N TYR A 147 3.18 -3.56 -11.49
CA TYR A 147 4.50 -3.01 -11.81
C TYR A 147 4.84 -3.17 -13.29
N GLY A 148 5.67 -2.28 -13.83
CA GLY A 148 6.14 -2.35 -15.21
C GLY A 148 7.14 -3.49 -15.45
N GLY A 149 7.85 -3.92 -14.40
CA GLY A 149 8.74 -5.07 -14.47
C GLY A 149 9.23 -5.60 -13.12
N VAL A 150 10.02 -6.67 -13.18
CA VAL A 150 10.53 -7.42 -12.04
C VAL A 150 12.02 -7.73 -12.20
N GLU A 151 12.85 -7.18 -11.33
CA GLU A 151 14.26 -7.54 -11.20
C GLU A 151 14.40 -8.77 -10.29
N LEU A 152 15.06 -9.82 -10.78
CA LEU A 152 15.38 -11.03 -10.02
C LEU A 152 16.81 -10.94 -9.50
N PHE A 153 16.96 -10.81 -8.19
CA PHE A 153 18.25 -10.73 -7.50
C PHE A 153 18.33 -11.79 -6.39
N GLY A 154 19.50 -12.40 -6.19
CA GLY A 154 19.68 -13.40 -5.12
C GLY A 154 18.85 -14.68 -5.32
N VAL A 155 18.46 -14.97 -6.57
CA VAL A 155 17.74 -16.18 -6.97
C VAL A 155 18.72 -17.18 -7.56
N ASP A 156 18.56 -18.46 -7.22
CA ASP A 156 19.40 -19.53 -7.75
C ASP A 156 19.45 -19.50 -9.30
N PRO A 157 20.64 -19.47 -9.92
CA PRO A 157 20.75 -19.36 -11.38
C PRO A 157 20.06 -20.48 -12.16
N ALA A 158 20.02 -21.72 -11.64
CA ALA A 158 19.33 -22.82 -12.31
C ALA A 158 17.81 -22.63 -12.25
N ARG A 159 17.29 -22.12 -11.12
CA ARG A 159 15.89 -21.73 -10.97
C ARG A 159 15.49 -20.60 -11.92
N VAL A 160 16.34 -19.57 -12.07
CA VAL A 160 16.08 -18.48 -13.05
C VAL A 160 16.04 -19.02 -14.48
N GLU A 161 16.94 -19.92 -14.83
CA GLU A 161 16.96 -20.52 -16.17
C GLU A 161 15.71 -21.36 -16.46
N GLU A 162 15.23 -22.11 -15.48
CA GLU A 162 13.95 -22.83 -15.60
C GLU A 162 12.77 -21.85 -15.67
N PHE A 163 12.77 -20.79 -14.86
CA PHE A 163 11.77 -19.72 -14.91
C PHE A 163 11.68 -19.12 -16.32
N ARG A 164 12.82 -18.82 -16.98
CA ARG A 164 12.85 -18.31 -18.35
C ARG A 164 12.17 -19.28 -19.32
N LYS A 165 12.51 -20.56 -19.25
CA LYS A 165 11.93 -21.61 -20.11
C LYS A 165 10.42 -21.73 -19.91
N LEU A 166 9.94 -21.63 -18.67
CA LEU A 166 8.51 -21.66 -18.35
C LEU A 166 7.81 -20.39 -18.86
N PHE A 167 8.40 -19.21 -18.65
CA PHE A 167 7.90 -17.93 -19.15
C PHE A 167 7.78 -17.93 -20.69
N GLU A 168 8.77 -18.50 -21.38
CA GLU A 168 8.76 -18.66 -22.83
C GLU A 168 7.60 -19.54 -23.34
N LYS A 169 7.20 -20.54 -22.56
CA LYS A 169 6.12 -21.48 -22.87
C LYS A 169 4.72 -20.99 -22.48
N LEU A 170 4.59 -19.85 -21.80
CA LEU A 170 3.28 -19.32 -21.42
C LEU A 170 2.41 -19.06 -22.66
N PRO A 171 1.13 -19.50 -22.66
CA PRO A 171 0.25 -19.36 -23.82
C PRO A 171 -0.08 -17.89 -24.11
N THR A 172 -0.12 -17.06 -23.08
CA THR A 172 -0.29 -15.61 -23.18
C THR A 172 0.89 -14.96 -22.49
N LYS A 173 1.57 -14.05 -23.21
CA LYS A 173 2.71 -13.32 -22.64
C LYS A 173 2.22 -12.29 -21.64
N PRO A 174 2.73 -12.30 -20.40
CA PRO A 174 2.43 -11.26 -19.45
C PRO A 174 2.90 -9.89 -19.93
N GLU A 175 2.15 -8.83 -19.60
CA GLU A 175 2.52 -7.45 -19.86
C GLU A 175 3.38 -6.92 -18.70
N TYR A 176 4.58 -7.50 -18.57
CA TYR A 176 5.67 -7.00 -17.73
C TYR A 176 7.02 -7.49 -18.28
N ALA A 177 8.09 -6.77 -17.96
CA ALA A 177 9.46 -7.20 -18.23
C ALA A 177 10.11 -7.83 -17.00
N PHE A 178 11.06 -8.74 -17.18
CA PHE A 178 11.92 -9.22 -16.09
C PHE A 178 13.39 -9.16 -16.45
N LEU A 179 14.24 -9.02 -15.43
CA LEU A 179 15.70 -8.96 -15.61
C LEU A 179 16.40 -9.78 -14.52
N ASP A 180 17.22 -10.73 -14.94
CA ASP A 180 18.13 -11.45 -14.04
C ASP A 180 19.37 -10.59 -13.74
N THR A 181 19.60 -10.35 -12.45
CA THR A 181 20.69 -9.50 -11.98
C THR A 181 21.63 -10.21 -11.01
N ASN A 182 21.65 -11.54 -11.03
CA ASN A 182 22.52 -12.34 -10.15
C ASN A 182 24.02 -12.17 -10.40
N ARG A 183 24.41 -11.48 -11.47
CA ARG A 183 25.81 -11.17 -11.90
C ARG A 183 26.30 -9.78 -11.48
N LYS A 184 25.57 -9.02 -10.64
CA LYS A 184 25.96 -7.66 -10.24
C LYS A 184 27.40 -7.55 -9.70
N VAL A 185 27.85 -8.47 -8.84
CA VAL A 185 29.24 -8.48 -8.32
C VAL A 185 30.26 -8.64 -9.44
N GLU A 186 30.06 -9.59 -10.35
CA GLU A 186 30.96 -9.82 -11.49
C GLU A 186 31.01 -8.61 -12.42
N ILE A 187 29.87 -7.94 -12.62
CA ILE A 187 29.79 -6.69 -13.40
C ILE A 187 30.61 -5.59 -12.71
N ASP A 188 30.50 -5.44 -11.40
CA ASP A 188 31.28 -4.44 -10.65
C ASP A 188 32.79 -4.72 -10.68
N GLU A 189 33.19 -5.99 -10.59
CA GLU A 189 34.60 -6.39 -10.76
C GLU A 189 35.11 -6.06 -12.17
N MET A 190 34.31 -6.31 -13.21
CA MET A 190 34.65 -5.93 -14.58
C MET A 190 34.81 -4.41 -14.72
N LEU A 191 33.87 -3.62 -14.18
CA LEU A 191 33.88 -2.16 -14.27
C LEU A 191 35.01 -1.53 -13.46
N SER A 192 35.43 -2.16 -12.35
CA SER A 192 36.57 -1.69 -11.55
C SER A 192 37.87 -1.57 -12.36
N LYS A 193 38.01 -2.38 -13.42
CA LYS A 193 39.15 -2.37 -14.34
C LYS A 193 39.10 -1.26 -15.40
N LYS A 194 37.95 -0.59 -15.56
CA LYS A 194 37.69 0.43 -16.61
C LYS A 194 37.77 1.88 -16.08
N ASN A 195 38.34 2.12 -14.88
CA ASN A 195 38.48 3.45 -14.26
C ASN A 195 37.20 4.32 -14.33
N THR A 196 36.03 3.71 -14.14
CA THR A 196 34.73 4.38 -14.21
C THR A 196 34.11 4.56 -12.82
N ILE A 197 33.28 5.58 -12.68
CA ILE A 197 32.45 5.79 -11.48
C ILE A 197 31.12 5.02 -11.56
N LEU A 198 30.76 4.49 -12.73
CA LEU A 198 29.59 3.62 -12.87
C LEU A 198 29.81 2.29 -12.13
N ASN A 199 28.70 1.67 -11.77
CA ASN A 199 28.60 0.35 -11.16
C ASN A 199 27.48 -0.44 -11.84
N SER A 200 27.28 -1.69 -11.42
CA SER A 200 26.24 -2.59 -11.91
C SER A 200 24.84 -1.97 -11.83
N ASN A 201 24.54 -1.22 -10.76
CA ASN A 201 23.26 -0.52 -10.60
C ASN A 201 23.06 0.60 -11.64
N ALA A 202 24.11 1.31 -12.05
CA ALA A 202 24.01 2.28 -13.16
C ALA A 202 23.58 1.60 -14.46
N ILE A 203 24.20 0.45 -14.78
CA ILE A 203 23.89 -0.32 -15.98
C ILE A 203 22.44 -0.80 -15.96
N ILE A 204 22.05 -1.45 -14.87
CA ILE A 204 20.74 -2.06 -14.73
C ILE A 204 19.62 -0.99 -14.70
N SER A 205 19.83 0.11 -13.99
CA SER A 205 18.86 1.22 -13.96
C SER A 205 18.67 1.91 -15.31
N ALA A 206 19.71 1.97 -16.16
CA ALA A 206 19.58 2.45 -17.53
C ALA A 206 18.77 1.51 -18.41
N ILE A 207 18.97 0.19 -18.28
CA ILE A 207 18.17 -0.82 -19.00
C ILE A 207 16.69 -0.70 -18.61
N TRP A 208 16.40 -0.64 -17.31
CA TRP A 208 15.04 -0.47 -16.83
C TRP A 208 14.40 0.84 -17.29
N ARG A 209 15.17 1.95 -17.32
CA ARG A 209 14.65 3.24 -17.77
C ARG A 209 14.15 3.17 -19.21
N VAL A 210 14.97 2.62 -20.10
CA VAL A 210 14.59 2.44 -21.51
C VAL A 210 13.42 1.45 -21.62
N ALA A 211 13.45 0.34 -20.88
CA ALA A 211 12.37 -0.63 -20.91
C ALA A 211 11.02 -0.04 -20.48
N LEU A 212 11.00 0.78 -19.41
CA LEU A 212 9.79 1.46 -18.95
C LEU A 212 9.32 2.53 -19.94
N ASP A 213 10.23 3.34 -20.50
CA ASP A 213 9.85 4.40 -21.43
C ASP A 213 9.40 3.87 -22.80
N CYS A 214 9.91 2.71 -23.23
CA CYS A 214 9.54 2.03 -24.47
C CYS A 214 8.51 0.90 -24.28
N HIS A 215 8.04 0.66 -23.05
CA HIS A 215 7.06 -0.36 -22.69
C HIS A 215 7.49 -1.77 -23.16
N VAL A 216 8.76 -2.11 -22.95
CA VAL A 216 9.32 -3.42 -23.32
C VAL A 216 8.80 -4.49 -22.35
N PHE A 217 8.46 -5.67 -22.87
CA PHE A 217 7.99 -6.82 -22.09
C PHE A 217 8.86 -8.06 -22.33
N GLY A 218 8.83 -9.00 -21.38
CA GLY A 218 9.62 -10.24 -21.44
C GLY A 218 11.02 -10.12 -20.85
N ASP A 219 11.93 -10.99 -21.29
CA ASP A 219 13.27 -11.11 -20.72
C ASP A 219 14.24 -10.02 -21.23
N LEU A 220 14.70 -9.15 -20.33
CA LEU A 220 15.65 -8.08 -20.62
C LEU A 220 17.12 -8.54 -20.54
N THR A 221 17.40 -9.80 -20.16
CA THR A 221 18.78 -10.31 -19.98
C THR A 221 19.61 -10.17 -21.26
N LYS A 222 19.01 -10.31 -22.44
CA LYS A 222 19.71 -10.12 -23.73
C LYS A 222 20.21 -8.68 -23.92
N ILE A 223 19.46 -7.69 -23.44
CA ILE A 223 19.88 -6.28 -23.46
C ILE A 223 21.08 -6.09 -22.53
N LEU A 224 21.05 -6.71 -21.34
CA LEU A 224 22.19 -6.67 -20.41
C LEU A 224 23.45 -7.26 -21.04
N ASP A 225 23.35 -8.43 -21.67
CA ASP A 225 24.50 -9.07 -22.32
C ASP A 225 25.06 -8.21 -23.46
N TYR A 226 24.19 -7.63 -24.31
CA TYR A 226 24.58 -6.68 -25.35
C TYR A 226 25.35 -5.48 -24.77
N VAL A 227 24.82 -4.83 -23.73
CA VAL A 227 25.45 -3.67 -23.09
C VAL A 227 26.82 -4.02 -22.53
N LEU A 228 26.94 -5.17 -21.86
CA LEU A 228 28.21 -5.61 -21.28
C LEU A 228 29.25 -5.92 -22.37
N GLU A 229 28.83 -6.45 -23.52
CA GLU A 229 29.70 -6.68 -24.67
C GLU A 229 30.18 -5.35 -25.29
N GLU A 230 29.28 -4.37 -25.45
CA GLU A 230 29.63 -3.03 -25.97
C GLU A 230 30.60 -2.28 -25.03
N ILE A 231 30.47 -2.45 -23.70
CA ILE A 231 31.43 -1.91 -22.72
C ILE A 231 32.78 -2.63 -22.81
N LYS A 232 32.80 -3.96 -22.94
CA LYS A 232 34.05 -4.74 -23.07
C LYS A 232 34.84 -4.31 -24.31
N ASN A 233 34.12 -4.10 -25.41
CA ASN A 233 34.66 -3.70 -26.71
C ASN A 233 34.95 -2.19 -26.84
N ASP A 234 34.85 -1.42 -25.74
CA ASP A 234 35.11 0.03 -25.70
C ASP A 234 34.26 0.86 -26.69
N LYS A 235 33.10 0.34 -27.12
CA LYS A 235 32.11 1.06 -27.93
C LYS A 235 31.23 1.98 -27.08
N ILE A 236 31.17 1.71 -25.77
CA ILE A 236 30.69 2.63 -24.74
C ILE A 236 31.93 3.09 -23.95
N ASP A 237 32.36 4.32 -24.20
CA ASP A 237 33.57 4.89 -23.61
C ASP A 237 33.28 5.47 -22.22
N LEU A 238 33.44 4.63 -21.21
CA LEU A 238 33.24 4.99 -19.80
C LEU A 238 34.46 5.68 -19.16
N THR A 239 35.51 5.99 -19.95
CA THR A 239 36.82 6.43 -19.44
C THR A 239 37.08 7.92 -19.62
N LYS A 240 36.42 8.57 -20.60
CA LYS A 240 36.68 9.98 -20.96
C LYS A 240 36.02 11.03 -20.06
N GLY A 241 35.01 10.66 -19.27
CA GLY A 241 34.16 11.64 -18.60
C GLY A 241 34.45 11.88 -17.12
N ASN A 242 34.71 10.84 -16.33
CA ASN A 242 34.54 10.88 -14.86
C ASN A 242 33.22 11.59 -14.44
N ASN A 243 32.24 11.63 -15.34
CA ASN A 243 31.03 12.43 -15.28
C ASN A 243 29.86 11.47 -15.46
N PHE A 244 29.19 11.21 -14.35
CA PHE A 244 28.11 10.24 -14.23
C PHE A 244 27.00 10.50 -15.25
N GLU A 245 26.65 11.77 -15.45
CA GLU A 245 25.54 12.16 -16.31
C GLU A 245 25.85 11.90 -17.79
N CYS A 246 27.08 12.21 -18.23
CA CYS A 246 27.51 11.96 -19.60
C CYS A 246 27.53 10.46 -19.91
N ASP A 247 28.09 9.67 -19.01
CA ASP A 247 28.18 8.22 -19.17
C ASP A 247 26.78 7.57 -19.20
N MET A 248 25.87 8.03 -18.33
CA MET A 248 24.47 7.57 -18.31
C MET A 248 23.71 7.95 -19.59
N VAL A 249 23.92 9.16 -20.13
CA VAL A 249 23.33 9.59 -21.41
C VAL A 249 23.81 8.70 -22.56
N GLN A 250 25.10 8.38 -22.62
CA GLN A 250 25.65 7.48 -23.64
C GLN A 250 25.06 6.07 -23.53
N LEU A 251 24.97 5.56 -22.31
CA LEU A 251 24.43 4.23 -22.03
C LEU A 251 22.95 4.13 -22.43
N ILE A 252 22.10 5.06 -21.99
CA ILE A 252 20.68 5.09 -22.34
C ILE A 252 20.49 5.24 -23.85
N CYS A 253 21.30 6.07 -24.51
CA CYS A 253 21.27 6.22 -25.97
C CYS A 253 21.52 4.89 -26.69
N LYS A 254 22.57 4.15 -26.29
CA LYS A 254 22.92 2.86 -26.89
C LYS A 254 21.90 1.75 -26.62
N ILE A 255 21.37 1.69 -25.40
CA ILE A 255 20.30 0.74 -25.06
C ILE A 255 19.05 1.05 -25.88
N THR A 256 18.72 2.34 -26.04
CA THR A 256 17.57 2.77 -26.84
C THR A 256 17.73 2.37 -28.30
N ASP A 257 18.91 2.57 -28.89
CA ASP A 257 19.21 2.12 -30.26
C ASP A 257 18.95 0.62 -30.41
N TYR A 258 19.49 -0.19 -29.51
CA TYR A 258 19.29 -1.64 -29.54
C TYR A 258 17.81 -2.04 -29.42
N VAL A 259 17.05 -1.42 -28.51
CA VAL A 259 15.62 -1.71 -28.32
C VAL A 259 14.83 -1.49 -29.62
N PHE A 260 15.05 -0.37 -30.31
CA PHE A 260 14.36 -0.07 -31.56
C PHE A 260 14.89 -0.90 -32.75
N GLU A 261 16.20 -1.18 -32.83
CA GLU A 261 16.78 -2.04 -33.86
C GLU A 261 16.23 -3.47 -33.78
N GLN A 262 16.04 -3.99 -32.57
CA GLN A 262 15.47 -5.31 -32.31
C GLN A 262 13.94 -5.33 -32.27
N LYS A 263 13.27 -4.17 -32.41
CA LYS A 263 11.81 -4.02 -32.36
C LYS A 263 11.18 -4.56 -31.08
N LEU A 264 11.79 -4.22 -29.93
CA LEU A 264 11.35 -4.67 -28.61
C LEU A 264 10.33 -3.72 -27.98
N GLU A 265 10.15 -2.51 -28.52
CA GLU A 265 9.20 -1.52 -28.07
C GLU A 265 7.73 -1.94 -28.28
N CYS A 266 6.82 -1.46 -27.41
CA CYS A 266 5.39 -1.73 -27.54
C CYS A 266 4.59 -0.44 -27.84
N HIS A 267 4.07 -0.33 -29.06
CA HIS A 267 3.29 0.83 -29.51
C HIS A 267 1.79 0.78 -29.17
N LYS A 268 1.30 -0.23 -28.44
CA LYS A 268 -0.13 -0.35 -28.10
C LYS A 268 -0.70 0.89 -27.37
N TYR A 269 0.15 1.64 -26.70
CA TYR A 269 -0.20 2.74 -25.80
C TYR A 269 -0.22 4.14 -26.47
N ASP A 270 -0.07 4.22 -27.81
CA ASP A 270 0.02 5.50 -28.56
C ASP A 270 -1.37 6.07 -28.96
N GLN A 271 -2.48 5.48 -28.51
CA GLN A 271 -3.81 5.74 -29.07
C GLN A 271 -4.75 6.65 -28.25
N HIS A 272 -4.31 7.29 -27.16
CA HIS A 272 -5.24 8.04 -26.30
C HIS A 272 -5.32 9.55 -26.54
N ASN A 273 -6.54 10.06 -26.36
CA ASN A 273 -7.11 11.34 -26.79
C ASN A 273 -6.35 12.64 -26.45
N TRP A 274 -5.27 12.59 -25.66
CA TRP A 274 -4.60 13.80 -25.18
C TRP A 274 -3.24 14.09 -25.82
N ARG A 275 -2.59 13.10 -26.47
CA ARG A 275 -1.45 13.25 -27.41
C ARG A 275 -1.19 11.91 -28.08
N LYS A 276 -0.97 11.88 -29.41
CA LYS A 276 -0.27 10.77 -30.07
C LYS A 276 1.19 10.84 -29.62
N LEU A 277 1.60 9.93 -28.76
CA LEU A 277 2.92 9.86 -28.19
C LEU A 277 3.77 8.84 -28.95
N GLN A 278 4.46 9.32 -29.98
CA GLN A 278 5.35 8.46 -30.77
C GLN A 278 6.57 8.04 -29.93
N LEU A 279 6.61 6.78 -29.51
CA LEU A 279 7.76 6.18 -28.86
C LEU A 279 8.92 6.13 -29.85
N ASN A 280 9.97 6.91 -29.60
CA ASN A 280 11.19 6.95 -30.41
C ASN A 280 12.40 7.33 -29.54
N LYS A 281 13.59 7.27 -30.14
CA LYS A 281 14.83 7.65 -29.46
C LYS A 281 14.80 9.07 -28.89
N GLU A 282 14.24 10.02 -29.63
CA GLU A 282 14.16 11.42 -29.19
C GLU A 282 13.32 11.55 -27.91
N TYR A 283 12.21 10.83 -27.82
CA TYR A 283 11.33 10.80 -26.65
C TYR A 283 12.07 10.32 -25.39
N VAL A 284 12.74 9.16 -25.45
CA VAL A 284 13.50 8.60 -24.31
C VAL A 284 14.62 9.55 -23.89
N MET A 285 15.40 10.02 -24.87
CA MET A 285 16.54 10.91 -24.59
C MET A 285 16.09 12.27 -24.05
N LYS A 286 14.98 12.82 -24.53
CA LYS A 286 14.42 14.08 -24.04
C LYS A 286 14.02 13.95 -22.57
N LYS A 287 13.29 12.89 -22.20
CA LYS A 287 12.88 12.66 -20.81
C LYS A 287 14.07 12.51 -19.88
N PHE A 288 15.04 11.70 -20.25
CA PHE A 288 16.23 11.52 -19.41
C PHE A 288 17.06 12.80 -19.29
N LYS A 289 17.28 13.55 -20.37
CA LYS A 289 17.98 14.85 -20.29
C LYS A 289 17.22 15.87 -19.45
N HIS A 290 15.90 15.92 -19.58
CA HIS A 290 15.05 16.77 -18.73
C HIS A 290 15.17 16.38 -17.26
N PHE A 291 15.31 15.08 -16.95
CA PHE A 291 15.50 14.61 -15.58
C PHE A 291 16.81 15.10 -14.95
N LEU A 292 17.89 15.15 -15.72
CA LEU A 292 19.16 15.70 -15.24
C LEU A 292 19.04 17.18 -14.83
N ILE A 293 18.06 17.92 -15.36
CA ILE A 293 17.85 19.35 -15.08
C ILE A 293 16.73 19.57 -14.05
N TYR A 294 15.59 18.89 -14.23
CA TYR A 294 14.34 19.14 -13.50
C TYR A 294 14.01 18.06 -12.47
N GLY A 295 14.83 17.00 -12.35
CA GLY A 295 14.56 15.85 -11.50
C GLY A 295 13.27 15.13 -11.90
N ASN A 296 12.57 14.57 -10.92
CA ASN A 296 11.37 13.73 -11.11
C ASN A 296 10.28 14.40 -11.97
N LYS A 297 10.23 15.74 -12.01
CA LYS A 297 9.27 16.52 -12.81
C LYS A 297 9.39 16.26 -14.32
N ALA A 298 10.49 15.67 -14.79
CA ALA A 298 10.66 15.31 -16.20
C ALA A 298 9.64 14.27 -16.71
N TRP A 299 9.01 13.49 -15.82
CA TRP A 299 7.93 12.55 -16.15
C TRP A 299 6.52 13.10 -15.86
N VAL A 300 6.41 14.37 -15.47
CA VAL A 300 5.11 15.03 -15.34
C VAL A 300 4.70 15.58 -16.70
N GLU A 301 3.59 15.09 -17.24
CA GLU A 301 3.11 15.52 -18.56
C GLU A 301 2.51 16.94 -18.50
N ASP A 302 2.59 17.64 -19.63
CA ASP A 302 1.99 18.97 -19.79
C ASP A 302 0.46 18.91 -19.70
N ILE A 303 -0.13 20.04 -19.33
CA ILE A 303 -1.58 20.21 -19.41
C ILE A 303 -1.99 20.41 -20.87
N PRO A 304 -3.04 19.75 -21.36
CA PRO A 304 -3.55 19.98 -22.71
C PRO A 304 -3.86 21.47 -22.97
N LYS A 305 -3.53 21.95 -24.18
CA LYS A 305 -3.82 23.34 -24.58
C LYS A 305 -5.32 23.60 -24.50
N GLY A 306 -5.71 24.69 -23.83
CA GLY A 306 -7.11 25.08 -23.69
C GLY A 306 -7.89 24.36 -22.59
N TYR A 307 -7.29 23.41 -21.84
CA TYR A 307 -7.99 22.69 -20.76
C TYR A 307 -8.62 23.67 -19.75
N TYR A 308 -7.85 24.67 -19.30
CA TYR A 308 -8.35 25.69 -18.37
C TYR A 308 -9.32 26.72 -18.96
N MET A 309 -9.60 26.67 -20.26
CA MET A 309 -10.62 27.53 -20.87
C MET A 309 -12.03 27.01 -20.61
N HIS A 310 -12.17 25.79 -20.09
CA HIS A 310 -13.44 25.15 -19.78
C HIS A 310 -13.51 24.71 -18.32
N LYS A 311 -14.72 24.66 -17.77
CA LYS A 311 -14.95 24.10 -16.43
C LYS A 311 -15.00 22.58 -16.54
N HIS A 312 -14.20 21.90 -15.73
CA HIS A 312 -14.15 20.45 -15.66
C HIS A 312 -14.71 19.94 -14.34
N SER A 313 -15.27 18.74 -14.40
CA SER A 313 -15.78 18.00 -13.25
C SER A 313 -14.63 17.35 -12.44
N ILE A 314 -14.89 16.98 -11.19
CA ILE A 314 -13.96 16.22 -10.33
C ILE A 314 -13.47 14.94 -11.03
N PRO A 315 -14.35 14.10 -11.63
CA PRO A 315 -13.95 12.97 -12.49
C PRO A 315 -12.91 13.32 -13.56
N GLU A 316 -13.15 14.35 -14.37
CA GLU A 316 -12.24 14.74 -15.47
C GLU A 316 -10.90 15.25 -14.95
N ASN A 317 -10.91 16.03 -13.86
CA ASN A 317 -9.70 16.51 -13.21
C ASN A 317 -8.91 15.37 -12.57
N SER A 318 -9.58 14.35 -12.02
CA SER A 318 -8.94 13.17 -11.45
C SER A 318 -8.21 12.37 -12.54
N VAL A 319 -8.85 12.09 -13.68
CA VAL A 319 -8.18 11.42 -14.82
C VAL A 319 -6.98 12.24 -15.31
N LEU A 320 -7.14 13.56 -15.48
CA LEU A 320 -6.01 14.43 -15.87
C LEU A 320 -4.85 14.32 -14.87
N MET A 321 -5.14 14.36 -13.56
CA MET A 321 -4.11 14.28 -12.53
C MET A 321 -3.36 12.94 -12.59
N HIS A 322 -4.07 11.82 -12.72
CA HIS A 322 -3.49 10.48 -12.82
C HIS A 322 -2.63 10.30 -14.06
N VAL A 323 -3.09 10.76 -15.23
CA VAL A 323 -2.31 10.72 -16.48
C VAL A 323 -1.07 11.60 -16.38
N ARG A 324 -1.21 12.82 -15.87
CA ARG A 324 -0.09 13.77 -15.82
C ARG A 324 1.05 13.30 -14.92
N ASN A 325 0.73 12.64 -13.81
CA ASN A 325 1.73 12.24 -12.82
C ASN A 325 2.11 10.75 -12.91
N ARG A 326 1.45 9.98 -13.78
CA ARG A 326 1.55 8.51 -13.87
C ARG A 326 1.35 7.89 -12.48
N GLY A 327 0.13 8.00 -12.00
CA GLY A 327 -0.24 7.68 -10.62
C GLY A 327 0.02 8.81 -9.63
N VAL A 328 -0.19 8.53 -8.35
CA VAL A 328 -0.21 9.57 -7.28
C VAL A 328 0.85 9.41 -6.19
N ILE A 329 1.64 8.33 -6.25
CA ILE A 329 2.74 8.05 -5.31
C ILE A 329 4.07 7.85 -6.06
N GLU A 330 5.19 8.15 -5.41
CA GLU A 330 6.55 7.87 -5.89
C GLU A 330 7.45 7.35 -4.77
N VAL A 331 8.54 6.70 -5.15
CA VAL A 331 9.64 6.41 -4.22
C VAL A 331 10.54 7.64 -4.15
N GLN A 332 11.04 7.96 -2.96
CA GLN A 332 12.01 9.03 -2.76
C GLN A 332 13.14 8.55 -1.84
N PRO A 333 14.42 8.71 -2.21
CA PRO A 333 15.51 8.31 -1.33
C PRO A 333 15.69 9.31 -0.19
N LYS A 334 16.06 8.81 1.00
CA LYS A 334 16.27 9.61 2.21
C LYS A 334 17.65 10.27 2.29
N ILE A 335 18.56 9.92 1.38
CA ILE A 335 19.93 10.45 1.29
C ILE A 335 20.19 11.11 -0.07
N GLN A 336 21.06 12.12 -0.09
CA GLN A 336 21.40 12.86 -1.30
C GLN A 336 22.33 12.04 -2.22
N PHE A 337 22.00 11.94 -3.51
CA PHE A 337 22.84 11.26 -4.48
C PHE A 337 24.20 11.93 -4.69
N ARG A 338 25.26 11.17 -4.49
CA ARG A 338 26.63 11.56 -4.82
C ARG A 338 27.36 10.34 -5.36
N PRO A 339 27.53 10.17 -6.69
CA PRO A 339 27.97 8.92 -7.31
C PRO A 339 29.19 8.26 -6.65
N LYS A 340 30.27 9.02 -6.45
CA LYS A 340 31.51 8.53 -5.80
C LYS A 340 31.28 8.05 -4.36
N ARG A 341 30.43 8.76 -3.62
CA ARG A 341 30.10 8.44 -2.23
C ARG A 341 29.13 7.26 -2.16
N TYR A 342 28.16 7.17 -3.06
CA TYR A 342 27.26 6.02 -3.18
C TYR A 342 28.03 4.73 -3.48
N LYS A 343 29.00 4.77 -4.40
CA LYS A 343 29.86 3.63 -4.71
C LYS A 343 30.64 3.11 -3.49
N CYS A 344 31.06 4.01 -2.60
CA CYS A 344 31.75 3.66 -1.35
C CYS A 344 30.76 3.18 -0.26
N LEU A 345 29.64 3.88 -0.04
CA LEU A 345 28.66 3.49 0.99
C LEU A 345 27.96 2.18 0.69
N PHE A 346 27.54 1.97 -0.55
CA PHE A 346 26.84 0.76 -1.00
C PHE A 346 27.80 -0.22 -1.68
N SER A 347 29.05 -0.27 -1.20
CA SER A 347 29.97 -1.34 -1.58
C SER A 347 29.42 -2.68 -1.09
N TRP A 348 29.77 -3.76 -1.78
CA TRP A 348 29.39 -5.12 -1.38
C TRP A 348 29.81 -5.42 0.05
N GLU A 349 31.04 -5.07 0.45
CA GLU A 349 31.52 -5.24 1.82
C GLU A 349 30.63 -4.58 2.88
N ASN A 350 30.15 -3.36 2.63
CA ASN A 350 29.25 -2.66 3.55
C ASN A 350 27.85 -3.29 3.58
N LEU A 351 27.31 -3.67 2.42
CA LEU A 351 25.99 -4.32 2.33
C LEU A 351 26.02 -5.70 3.00
N ASP A 352 27.05 -6.49 2.73
CA ASP A 352 27.26 -7.82 3.30
C ASP A 352 27.41 -7.73 4.83
N GLY A 353 28.16 -6.74 5.33
CA GLY A 353 28.29 -6.51 6.77
C GLY A 353 26.97 -6.20 7.48
N ILE A 354 26.03 -5.51 6.83
CA ILE A 354 24.68 -5.29 7.36
C ILE A 354 23.83 -6.56 7.24
N ALA A 355 23.88 -7.25 6.09
CA ALA A 355 23.15 -8.50 5.87
C ALA A 355 23.56 -9.58 6.89
N GLU A 356 24.86 -9.72 7.18
CA GLU A 356 25.37 -10.64 8.20
C GLU A 356 24.86 -10.31 9.60
N LYS A 357 24.73 -9.03 9.96
CA LYS A 357 24.14 -8.62 11.24
C LYS A 357 22.67 -9.03 11.36
N ILE A 358 21.88 -8.77 10.32
CA ILE A 358 20.46 -9.17 10.28
C ILE A 358 20.32 -10.70 10.24
N ASN A 359 21.21 -11.39 9.55
CA ASN A 359 21.22 -12.86 9.52
C ASN A 359 21.51 -13.45 10.91
N ASN A 360 22.35 -12.79 11.72
CA ASN A 360 22.66 -13.20 13.08
C ASN A 360 21.56 -12.85 14.09
N ASP A 361 20.96 -11.67 13.94
CA ASP A 361 19.81 -11.20 14.72
C ASP A 361 18.73 -10.63 13.78
N PRO A 362 17.73 -11.45 13.41
CA PRO A 362 16.67 -11.04 12.48
C PRO A 362 15.85 -9.84 12.96
N SER A 363 15.85 -9.53 14.26
CA SER A 363 15.11 -8.37 14.79
C SER A 363 15.71 -7.03 14.33
N LEU A 364 17.01 -7.01 13.97
CA LEU A 364 17.70 -5.82 13.47
C LEU A 364 17.19 -5.36 12.10
N VAL A 365 16.41 -6.18 11.38
CA VAL A 365 15.78 -5.75 10.12
C VAL A 365 14.93 -4.48 10.31
N PHE A 366 14.30 -4.32 11.49
CA PHE A 366 13.48 -3.16 11.83
C PHE A 366 14.31 -1.93 12.28
N GLU A 367 15.63 -2.04 12.39
CA GLU A 367 16.51 -0.91 12.74
C GLU A 367 17.42 -0.54 11.58
N LEU A 368 17.76 -1.53 10.75
CA LEU A 368 18.75 -1.40 9.69
C LEU A 368 18.14 -1.35 8.28
N THR A 369 16.80 -1.37 8.14
CA THR A 369 16.14 -1.35 6.82
C THR A 369 14.78 -0.64 6.87
N CYS A 370 14.18 -0.41 5.70
CA CYS A 370 12.83 0.13 5.54
C CYS A 370 11.71 -0.68 6.20
N LYS A 371 11.96 -1.95 6.58
CA LYS A 371 10.91 -2.83 7.12
C LYS A 371 10.23 -2.28 8.37
N ASN A 372 10.81 -1.29 9.05
CA ASN A 372 10.15 -0.61 10.17
C ASN A 372 9.09 0.42 9.82
N ASN A 373 8.92 0.74 8.55
CA ASN A 373 7.90 1.66 8.09
C ASN A 373 7.30 1.24 6.74
N TYR A 374 7.61 0.04 6.26
CA TYR A 374 7.22 -0.44 4.95
C TYR A 374 6.14 -1.51 5.07
N GLY A 375 4.90 -1.15 4.75
CA GLY A 375 3.76 -2.06 4.67
C GLY A 375 3.28 -2.24 3.24
N ALA A 376 2.24 -3.05 3.06
CA ALA A 376 1.57 -3.24 1.78
C ALA A 376 0.06 -3.02 1.90
N ILE A 377 -0.54 -2.56 0.82
CA ILE A 377 -1.97 -2.69 0.57
C ILE A 377 -2.20 -3.76 -0.49
N VAL A 378 -3.03 -4.74 -0.16
CA VAL A 378 -3.31 -5.90 -0.99
C VAL A 378 -4.79 -5.93 -1.33
N THR A 379 -5.09 -6.05 -2.63
CA THR A 379 -6.45 -6.22 -3.13
C THR A 379 -6.49 -7.27 -4.24
N ASN A 380 -7.64 -7.91 -4.42
CA ASN A 380 -7.97 -8.66 -5.64
C ASN A 380 -8.98 -7.96 -6.56
N GLY A 381 -9.41 -6.74 -6.18
CA GLY A 381 -10.30 -5.89 -6.97
C GLY A 381 -11.73 -6.42 -7.12
N THR A 382 -12.18 -7.29 -6.21
CA THR A 382 -13.51 -7.90 -6.27
C THR A 382 -14.61 -7.05 -5.62
N ALA A 383 -14.25 -6.01 -4.87
CA ALA A 383 -15.19 -5.10 -4.22
C ALA A 383 -14.71 -3.64 -4.21
N ILE A 384 -14.11 -3.16 -5.32
CA ILE A 384 -13.58 -1.79 -5.41
C ILE A 384 -14.69 -0.76 -5.19
N LEU A 385 -14.62 0.01 -4.11
CA LEU A 385 -15.59 1.06 -3.77
C LEU A 385 -17.05 0.54 -3.87
N GLY A 386 -17.94 1.32 -4.49
CA GLY A 386 -19.28 0.89 -4.90
C GLY A 386 -19.34 0.32 -6.32
N LEU A 387 -18.21 0.09 -6.99
CA LEU A 387 -18.14 -0.39 -8.37
C LEU A 387 -18.20 -1.92 -8.47
N GLY A 388 -17.84 -2.61 -7.37
CA GLY A 388 -17.85 -4.07 -7.29
C GLY A 388 -16.60 -4.70 -7.91
N ASP A 389 -16.79 -5.84 -8.58
CA ASP A 389 -15.72 -6.61 -9.19
C ASP A 389 -15.32 -6.01 -10.55
N ILE A 390 -14.33 -5.13 -10.52
CA ILE A 390 -13.77 -4.49 -11.72
C ILE A 390 -12.39 -5.05 -12.11
N GLY A 391 -11.84 -5.96 -11.28
CA GLY A 391 -10.51 -6.52 -11.44
C GLY A 391 -9.42 -5.76 -10.66
N ALA A 392 -8.37 -6.48 -10.28
CA ALA A 392 -7.31 -5.99 -9.39
C ALA A 392 -6.53 -4.82 -10.01
N LEU A 393 -6.19 -4.91 -11.31
CA LEU A 393 -5.47 -3.84 -12.00
C LEU A 393 -6.31 -2.57 -12.14
N ALA A 394 -7.61 -2.69 -12.43
CA ALA A 394 -8.52 -1.55 -12.50
C ALA A 394 -8.73 -0.90 -11.12
N GLY A 395 -8.57 -1.66 -10.03
CA GLY A 395 -8.59 -1.16 -8.66
C GLY A 395 -7.33 -0.41 -8.22
N MET A 396 -6.22 -0.51 -8.97
CA MET A 396 -4.92 0.05 -8.58
C MET A 396 -4.95 1.56 -8.26
N PRO A 397 -5.69 2.44 -8.98
CA PRO A 397 -5.79 3.86 -8.61
C PRO A 397 -6.34 4.08 -7.19
N VAL A 398 -7.31 3.27 -6.74
CA VAL A 398 -7.84 3.34 -5.37
C VAL A 398 -6.78 2.96 -4.35
N MET A 399 -5.99 1.92 -4.65
CA MET A 399 -4.90 1.46 -3.79
C MET A 399 -3.79 2.51 -3.64
N GLU A 400 -3.43 3.19 -4.73
CA GLU A 400 -2.51 4.34 -4.67
C GLU A 400 -3.09 5.48 -3.84
N GLY A 401 -4.37 5.82 -4.04
CA GLY A 401 -5.07 6.83 -3.24
C GLY A 401 -5.10 6.49 -1.74
N LYS A 402 -5.26 5.21 -1.38
CA LYS A 402 -5.11 4.77 0.02
C LYS A 402 -3.68 4.87 0.53
N SER A 403 -2.68 4.55 -0.29
CA SER A 403 -1.27 4.79 0.05
C SER A 403 -0.99 6.27 0.32
N VAL A 404 -1.60 7.18 -0.44
CA VAL A 404 -1.58 8.63 -0.16
C VAL A 404 -2.15 8.95 1.23
N LEU A 405 -3.27 8.34 1.63
CA LEU A 405 -3.85 8.55 2.97
C LEU A 405 -2.93 8.04 4.09
N PHE A 406 -2.36 6.84 3.94
CA PHE A 406 -1.38 6.30 4.91
C PHE A 406 -0.17 7.21 5.05
N LYS A 407 0.34 7.74 3.94
CA LYS A 407 1.48 8.65 3.98
C LYS A 407 1.09 9.99 4.58
N TYR A 408 0.03 10.61 4.09
CA TYR A 408 -0.38 11.96 4.47
C TYR A 408 -0.75 12.05 5.96
N PHE A 409 -1.45 11.06 6.49
CA PHE A 409 -1.94 11.07 7.87
C PHE A 409 -1.11 10.25 8.86
N GLY A 410 -0.30 9.29 8.40
CA GLY A 410 0.45 8.38 9.29
C GLY A 410 1.95 8.34 9.05
N GLY A 411 2.46 8.97 7.98
CA GLY A 411 3.86 8.86 7.58
C GLY A 411 4.29 7.45 7.13
N THR A 412 3.33 6.53 6.98
CA THR A 412 3.60 5.11 6.69
C THR A 412 3.83 4.89 5.20
N ASN A 413 4.85 4.09 4.85
CA ASN A 413 5.13 3.73 3.47
C ASN A 413 4.36 2.48 3.10
N ILE A 414 3.34 2.61 2.25
CA ILE A 414 2.51 1.51 1.79
C ILE A 414 2.75 1.22 0.30
N ALA A 415 3.34 0.05 0.01
CA ALA A 415 3.45 -0.49 -1.34
C ALA A 415 2.09 -1.00 -1.83
N VAL A 416 1.82 -0.87 -3.13
CA VAL A 416 0.57 -1.33 -3.75
C VAL A 416 0.78 -2.72 -4.35
N VAL A 417 -0.03 -3.70 -3.95
CA VAL A 417 0.04 -5.07 -4.48
C VAL A 417 -1.35 -5.56 -4.87
N CYS A 418 -1.72 -5.34 -6.13
CA CYS A 418 -2.91 -5.89 -6.75
C CYS A 418 -2.64 -7.31 -7.26
N ILE A 419 -3.43 -8.29 -6.79
CA ILE A 419 -3.31 -9.72 -7.13
C ILE A 419 -4.59 -10.17 -7.84
N GLN A 420 -4.53 -10.53 -9.12
CA GLN A 420 -5.70 -10.94 -9.89
C GLN A 420 -6.09 -12.41 -9.62
N GLU A 421 -6.50 -12.72 -8.39
CA GLU A 421 -6.93 -14.05 -7.96
C GLU A 421 -8.25 -14.00 -7.16
N LYS A 422 -9.21 -14.82 -7.58
CA LYS A 422 -10.55 -14.89 -6.98
C LYS A 422 -10.71 -16.06 -6.01
N ASP A 423 -9.90 -17.11 -6.13
CA ASP A 423 -9.88 -18.20 -5.15
C ASP A 423 -9.23 -17.70 -3.85
N PRO A 424 -9.96 -17.67 -2.72
CA PRO A 424 -9.42 -17.18 -1.45
C PRO A 424 -8.20 -17.97 -0.99
N LYS A 425 -8.11 -19.28 -1.23
CA LYS A 425 -6.98 -20.11 -0.79
C LYS A 425 -5.71 -19.76 -1.56
N LYS A 426 -5.83 -19.52 -2.85
CA LYS A 426 -4.70 -19.08 -3.68
C LYS A 426 -4.28 -17.67 -3.32
N LEU A 427 -5.24 -16.75 -3.12
CA LEU A 427 -4.97 -15.39 -2.67
C LEU A 427 -4.20 -15.40 -1.33
N ILE A 428 -4.64 -16.20 -0.35
CA ILE A 428 -3.92 -16.43 0.91
C ILE A 428 -2.48 -16.87 0.63
N SER A 429 -2.28 -17.86 -0.24
CA SER A 429 -0.93 -18.36 -0.57
C SER A 429 -0.03 -17.27 -1.17
N TYR A 430 -0.52 -16.44 -2.09
CA TYR A 430 0.27 -15.35 -2.65
C TYR A 430 0.63 -14.30 -1.60
N VAL A 431 -0.30 -13.95 -0.71
CA VAL A 431 -0.03 -12.97 0.35
C VAL A 431 0.99 -13.53 1.36
N GLN A 432 0.89 -14.81 1.73
CA GLN A 432 1.90 -15.48 2.56
C GLN A 432 3.29 -15.41 1.92
N ARG A 433 3.39 -15.67 0.60
CA ARG A 433 4.67 -15.63 -0.13
C ARG A 433 5.34 -14.26 -0.10
N ILE A 434 4.60 -13.15 -0.05
CA ILE A 434 5.21 -11.79 -0.06
C ILE A 434 5.35 -11.14 1.31
N ALA A 435 4.67 -11.69 2.33
CA ALA A 435 4.62 -11.16 3.68
C ALA A 435 5.99 -10.86 4.33
N PRO A 436 7.08 -11.61 4.07
CA PRO A 436 8.39 -11.30 4.66
C PRO A 436 8.91 -9.89 4.38
N SER A 437 8.41 -9.21 3.34
CA SER A 437 8.85 -7.85 2.99
C SER A 437 8.33 -6.78 3.95
N PHE A 438 7.19 -7.03 4.60
CA PHE A 438 6.36 -5.96 5.15
C PHE A 438 6.32 -5.98 6.67
N ALA A 439 6.16 -4.79 7.25
CA ALA A 439 5.90 -4.58 8.67
C ALA A 439 4.44 -4.89 9.03
N ILE A 440 3.53 -4.69 8.07
CA ILE A 440 2.08 -4.77 8.21
C ILE A 440 1.44 -4.89 6.82
N ILE A 441 0.32 -5.59 6.71
CA ILE A 441 -0.46 -5.71 5.48
C ILE A 441 -1.90 -5.23 5.70
N ASN A 442 -2.32 -4.29 4.87
CA ASN A 442 -3.69 -3.84 4.75
C ASN A 442 -4.40 -4.63 3.63
N LEU A 443 -5.43 -5.39 3.96
CA LEU A 443 -6.34 -6.00 2.99
C LEU A 443 -7.43 -5.00 2.60
N GLU A 444 -7.73 -4.93 1.30
CA GLU A 444 -8.57 -3.88 0.75
C GLU A 444 -9.50 -4.36 -0.35
N ASP A 445 -10.75 -3.92 -0.33
CA ASP A 445 -11.73 -4.10 -1.42
C ASP A 445 -11.83 -5.58 -1.89
N ILE A 446 -11.83 -6.51 -0.92
CA ILE A 446 -12.04 -7.95 -1.13
C ILE A 446 -13.49 -8.27 -0.79
N LYS A 447 -14.19 -8.93 -1.71
CA LYS A 447 -15.62 -9.24 -1.55
C LYS A 447 -15.87 -10.23 -0.41
N GLY A 448 -16.90 -9.98 0.38
CA GLY A 448 -17.44 -10.95 1.33
C GLY A 448 -18.28 -12.04 0.63
N PRO A 449 -18.23 -13.32 1.08
CA PRO A 449 -17.64 -13.79 2.34
C PRO A 449 -16.14 -14.12 2.29
N ASP A 450 -15.52 -14.11 1.11
CA ASP A 450 -14.13 -14.56 0.91
C ASP A 450 -13.14 -13.76 1.76
N CYS A 451 -13.37 -12.45 1.90
CA CYS A 451 -12.56 -11.54 2.73
C CYS A 451 -12.37 -12.03 4.18
N PHE A 452 -13.36 -12.72 4.76
CA PHE A 452 -13.26 -13.23 6.13
C PHE A 452 -12.34 -14.44 6.24
N GLU A 453 -12.42 -15.36 5.28
CA GLU A 453 -11.54 -16.53 5.22
C GLU A 453 -10.10 -16.08 5.00
N VAL A 454 -9.90 -15.15 4.04
CA VAL A 454 -8.59 -14.58 3.73
C VAL A 454 -7.98 -13.89 4.95
N GLU A 455 -8.70 -12.97 5.59
CA GLU A 455 -8.20 -12.26 6.76
C GLU A 455 -7.88 -13.22 7.92
N THR A 456 -8.83 -14.08 8.29
CA THR A 456 -8.66 -15.03 9.41
C THR A 456 -7.44 -15.90 9.18
N LYS A 457 -7.29 -16.45 7.97
CA LYS A 457 -6.18 -17.35 7.70
C LYS A 457 -4.84 -16.65 7.67
N LEU A 458 -4.77 -15.42 7.15
CA LEU A 458 -3.53 -14.66 7.14
C LEU A 458 -3.11 -14.26 8.55
N ILE A 459 -4.02 -13.81 9.42
CA ILE A 459 -3.73 -13.54 10.84
C ILE A 459 -3.11 -14.75 11.55
N GLU A 460 -3.52 -15.97 11.19
CA GLU A 460 -2.99 -17.21 11.77
C GLU A 460 -1.62 -17.63 11.23
N THR A 461 -1.28 -17.23 10.00
CA THR A 461 -0.19 -17.88 9.24
C THR A 461 0.95 -16.97 8.82
N VAL A 462 0.79 -15.64 8.92
CA VAL A 462 1.85 -14.69 8.59
C VAL A 462 2.41 -14.03 9.85
N ASP A 463 3.71 -13.73 9.82
CA ASP A 463 4.44 -13.15 10.96
C ASP A 463 4.35 -11.60 11.04
N CYS A 464 3.40 -10.99 10.32
CA CYS A 464 3.13 -9.56 10.39
C CYS A 464 1.64 -9.28 10.63
N PRO A 465 1.27 -8.14 11.23
CA PRO A 465 -0.12 -7.78 11.45
C PRO A 465 -0.89 -7.67 10.13
N ILE A 466 -2.11 -8.19 10.15
CA ILE A 466 -3.08 -8.08 9.05
C ILE A 466 -4.24 -7.21 9.52
N PHE A 467 -4.69 -6.31 8.65
CA PHE A 467 -5.87 -5.48 8.87
C PHE A 467 -6.71 -5.38 7.62
N HIS A 468 -8.00 -5.68 7.70
CA HIS A 468 -8.94 -5.35 6.64
C HIS A 468 -9.69 -4.04 6.92
N ASP A 469 -9.46 -3.00 6.11
CA ASP A 469 -9.99 -1.65 6.36
C ASP A 469 -11.52 -1.59 6.25
N ASP A 470 -12.11 -2.16 5.19
CA ASP A 470 -13.57 -2.15 5.00
C ASP A 470 -14.34 -2.81 6.15
N GLN A 471 -13.69 -3.72 6.87
CA GLN A 471 -14.24 -4.39 8.05
C GLN A 471 -13.98 -3.58 9.31
N HIS A 472 -12.71 -3.53 9.73
CA HIS A 472 -12.34 -3.06 11.06
C HIS A 472 -12.18 -1.55 11.12
N GLY A 473 -11.76 -0.91 10.02
CA GLY A 473 -11.72 0.55 9.90
C GLY A 473 -13.12 1.13 10.09
N THR A 474 -14.09 0.60 9.33
CA THR A 474 -15.52 0.94 9.45
C THR A 474 -16.03 0.72 10.88
N ALA A 475 -15.70 -0.42 11.49
CA ALA A 475 -16.13 -0.72 12.85
C ALA A 475 -15.63 0.32 13.87
N CYS A 476 -14.35 0.71 13.80
CA CYS A 476 -13.76 1.67 14.73
C CYS A 476 -14.40 3.06 14.61
N VAL A 477 -14.65 3.56 13.39
CA VAL A 477 -15.31 4.87 13.22
C VAL A 477 -16.79 4.86 13.59
N VAL A 478 -17.49 3.76 13.34
CA VAL A 478 -18.88 3.59 13.81
C VAL A 478 -18.93 3.59 15.33
N LEU A 479 -18.01 2.87 16.00
CA LEU A 479 -17.89 2.90 17.45
C LEU A 479 -17.63 4.32 17.96
N ALA A 480 -16.68 5.04 17.36
CA ALA A 480 -16.34 6.41 17.76
C ALA A 480 -17.56 7.35 17.70
N GLY A 481 -18.27 7.35 16.56
CA GLY A 481 -19.47 8.16 16.38
C GLY A 481 -20.56 7.77 17.37
N LEU A 482 -20.73 6.47 17.63
CA LEU A 482 -21.77 5.98 18.52
C LEU A 482 -21.47 6.25 19.99
N ILE A 483 -20.21 6.22 20.42
CA ILE A 483 -19.80 6.67 21.77
C ILE A 483 -20.28 8.11 22.01
N ASN A 484 -19.99 9.01 21.08
CA ASN A 484 -20.37 10.41 21.19
C ASN A 484 -21.88 10.64 21.05
N ALA A 485 -22.55 9.91 20.15
CA ALA A 485 -24.00 9.95 20.01
C ALA A 485 -24.71 9.48 21.29
N THR A 486 -24.24 8.39 21.90
CA THR A 486 -24.77 7.85 23.16
C THR A 486 -24.56 8.82 24.33
N LYS A 487 -23.37 9.44 24.44
CA LYS A 487 -23.09 10.52 25.41
C LYS A 487 -24.08 11.67 25.25
N LEU A 488 -24.29 12.17 24.02
CA LEU A 488 -25.17 13.29 23.74
C LEU A 488 -26.66 12.97 23.96
N ARG A 489 -27.06 11.72 23.72
CA ARG A 489 -28.41 11.22 24.01
C ARG A 489 -28.70 11.17 25.52
N GLY A 490 -27.66 10.99 26.34
CA GLY A 490 -27.76 10.79 27.79
C GLY A 490 -28.10 9.35 28.17
N SER A 491 -27.69 8.38 27.34
CA SER A 491 -27.97 6.95 27.53
C SER A 491 -26.70 6.16 27.87
N LYS A 492 -26.84 4.92 28.36
CA LYS A 492 -25.72 3.99 28.53
C LYS A 492 -25.70 2.92 27.43
N PRO A 493 -24.53 2.48 26.94
CA PRO A 493 -24.44 1.48 25.86
C PRO A 493 -25.28 0.22 26.08
N GLU A 494 -25.29 -0.30 27.31
CA GLU A 494 -25.98 -1.54 27.67
C GLU A 494 -27.51 -1.44 27.67
N GLU A 495 -28.08 -0.23 27.68
CA GLU A 495 -29.53 0.04 27.71
C GLU A 495 -30.11 0.24 26.30
N MET A 496 -29.26 0.41 25.28
CA MET A 496 -29.66 0.78 23.92
C MET A 496 -30.07 -0.43 23.09
N LYS A 497 -31.21 -0.35 22.39
CA LYS A 497 -31.58 -1.24 21.29
C LYS A 497 -31.00 -0.72 19.97
N ILE A 498 -30.05 -1.46 19.41
CA ILE A 498 -29.42 -1.16 18.12
C ILE A 498 -29.92 -2.13 17.06
N VAL A 499 -30.33 -1.58 15.93
CA VAL A 499 -30.70 -2.35 14.74
C VAL A 499 -29.77 -1.99 13.60
N MET A 500 -29.06 -2.98 13.06
CA MET A 500 -28.18 -2.79 11.92
C MET A 500 -28.81 -3.42 10.68
N ASN A 501 -28.85 -2.69 9.57
CA ASN A 501 -29.23 -3.21 8.26
C ASN A 501 -27.98 -3.47 7.43
N GLY A 502 -27.68 -4.75 7.17
CA GLY A 502 -26.47 -5.17 6.44
C GLY A 502 -25.68 -6.23 7.21
N ALA A 503 -25.61 -7.44 6.66
CA ALA A 503 -24.87 -8.57 7.24
C ALA A 503 -23.65 -8.97 6.40
N GLY A 504 -22.99 -7.98 5.78
CA GLY A 504 -21.75 -8.15 5.02
C GLY A 504 -20.49 -8.03 5.89
N ALA A 505 -19.34 -7.84 5.23
CA ALA A 505 -18.01 -7.64 5.83
C ALA A 505 -18.01 -6.61 6.98
N ALA A 506 -18.34 -5.36 6.65
CA ALA A 506 -18.44 -4.27 7.62
C ALA A 506 -19.45 -4.57 8.74
N GLY A 507 -20.62 -5.11 8.40
CA GLY A 507 -21.67 -5.39 9.38
C GLY A 507 -21.24 -6.39 10.46
N ILE A 508 -20.58 -7.47 10.08
CA ILE A 508 -20.10 -8.48 11.04
C ILE A 508 -19.02 -7.89 11.97
N ALA A 509 -18.09 -7.12 11.42
CA ALA A 509 -17.03 -6.46 12.19
C ALA A 509 -17.58 -5.40 13.16
N VAL A 510 -18.49 -4.54 12.68
CA VAL A 510 -19.20 -3.53 13.49
C VAL A 510 -19.97 -4.19 14.63
N SER A 511 -20.74 -5.25 14.34
CA SER A 511 -21.50 -5.99 15.36
C SER A 511 -20.59 -6.51 16.47
N SER A 512 -19.50 -7.18 16.08
CA SER A 512 -18.55 -7.78 17.01
C SER A 512 -17.86 -6.73 17.89
N LEU A 513 -17.43 -5.61 17.30
CA LEU A 513 -16.77 -4.52 18.02
C LEU A 513 -17.73 -3.80 18.98
N LEU A 514 -18.95 -3.47 18.55
CA LEU A 514 -19.94 -2.78 19.39
C LEU A 514 -20.39 -3.66 20.56
N ILE A 515 -20.59 -4.96 20.34
CA ILE A 515 -20.89 -5.91 21.41
C ILE A 515 -19.70 -6.02 22.38
N GLY A 516 -18.48 -6.12 21.85
CA GLY A 516 -17.26 -6.16 22.65
C GLY A 516 -17.05 -4.91 23.50
N TYR A 517 -17.49 -3.74 23.01
CA TYR A 517 -17.47 -2.49 23.74
C TYR A 517 -18.50 -2.44 24.89
N GLY A 518 -19.71 -2.99 24.68
CA GLY A 518 -20.74 -3.05 25.73
C GLY A 518 -22.19 -2.93 25.27
N TYR A 519 -22.47 -2.79 23.96
CA TYR A 519 -23.84 -2.74 23.46
C TYR A 519 -24.48 -4.14 23.47
N LYS A 520 -25.46 -4.35 24.37
CA LYS A 520 -26.01 -5.70 24.65
C LYS A 520 -27.20 -6.09 23.78
N ASN A 521 -28.08 -5.16 23.45
CA ASN A 521 -29.28 -5.42 22.65
C ASN A 521 -29.03 -5.01 21.20
N PHE A 522 -28.47 -5.93 20.42
CA PHE A 522 -28.03 -5.70 19.05
C PHE A 522 -28.71 -6.67 18.10
N ILE A 523 -29.35 -6.17 17.04
CA ILE A 523 -30.09 -6.99 16.07
C ILE A 523 -29.60 -6.64 14.67
N VAL A 524 -29.31 -7.66 13.86
CA VAL A 524 -28.89 -7.49 12.47
C VAL A 524 -29.98 -7.96 11.54
N CYS A 525 -30.28 -7.14 10.53
CA CYS A 525 -31.16 -7.47 9.43
C CYS A 525 -30.37 -7.64 8.13
N ASP A 526 -30.83 -8.56 7.30
CA ASP A 526 -30.42 -8.66 5.90
C ASP A 526 -31.64 -8.51 4.98
N THR A 527 -31.49 -8.85 3.69
CA THR A 527 -32.55 -8.74 2.69
C THR A 527 -33.80 -9.56 2.99
N LYS A 528 -33.76 -10.53 3.92
CA LYS A 528 -34.93 -11.30 4.35
C LYS A 528 -35.46 -10.89 5.73
N GLY A 529 -34.86 -9.89 6.38
CA GLY A 529 -35.25 -9.40 7.69
C GLY A 529 -34.27 -9.79 8.79
N ALA A 530 -34.74 -9.84 10.04
CA ALA A 530 -33.90 -10.13 11.20
C ALA A 530 -33.15 -11.46 11.07
N ILE A 531 -31.88 -11.47 11.47
CA ILE A 531 -31.06 -12.66 11.66
C ILE A 531 -31.26 -13.14 13.11
N TYR A 532 -31.56 -14.43 13.26
CA TYR A 532 -31.81 -15.07 14.56
C TYR A 532 -31.42 -16.54 14.51
N LYS A 533 -31.14 -17.13 15.68
CA LYS A 533 -30.74 -18.53 15.79
C LYS A 533 -31.82 -19.45 15.24
N GLY A 534 -31.44 -20.34 14.32
CA GLY A 534 -32.35 -21.29 13.67
C GLY A 534 -33.17 -20.73 12.51
N ARG A 535 -32.89 -19.50 12.04
CA ARG A 535 -33.42 -19.00 10.76
C ARG A 535 -32.94 -19.91 9.62
N LYS A 536 -33.83 -20.28 8.70
CA LYS A 536 -33.51 -21.20 7.58
C LYS A 536 -33.12 -20.49 6.28
N GLU A 537 -33.73 -19.34 6.00
CA GLU A 537 -33.56 -18.67 4.71
C GLU A 537 -32.38 -17.69 4.71
N GLY A 538 -31.53 -17.74 3.68
CA GLY A 538 -30.47 -16.74 3.45
C GLY A 538 -29.33 -16.76 4.47
N MET A 539 -29.15 -17.86 5.19
CA MET A 539 -28.08 -18.05 6.18
C MET A 539 -26.80 -18.61 5.55
N ASN A 540 -25.67 -18.36 6.20
CA ASN A 540 -24.36 -18.92 5.90
C ASN A 540 -23.57 -19.05 7.22
N PRO A 541 -22.39 -19.71 7.25
CA PRO A 541 -21.65 -19.93 8.49
C PRO A 541 -21.32 -18.66 9.29
N PHE A 542 -21.10 -17.53 8.60
CA PHE A 542 -20.83 -16.24 9.26
C PHE A 542 -22.09 -15.64 9.89
N LYS A 543 -23.23 -15.72 9.19
CA LYS A 543 -24.52 -15.28 9.73
C LYS A 543 -25.00 -16.17 10.87
N GLU A 544 -24.65 -17.45 10.87
CA GLU A 544 -24.91 -18.35 11.98
C GLU A 544 -24.16 -17.89 13.24
N LYS A 545 -22.85 -17.62 13.13
CA LYS A 545 -22.07 -17.02 14.24
C LYS A 545 -22.66 -15.68 14.69
N LEU A 546 -23.08 -14.85 13.75
CA LEU A 546 -23.71 -13.56 14.06
C LEU A 546 -25.03 -13.76 14.84
N ALA A 547 -25.85 -14.75 14.47
CA ALA A 547 -27.09 -15.09 15.14
C ALA A 547 -26.90 -15.64 16.57
N GLU A 548 -25.70 -16.13 16.90
CA GLU A 548 -25.35 -16.59 18.24
C GLU A 548 -25.03 -15.43 19.19
N ILE A 549 -24.42 -14.36 18.67
CA ILE A 549 -23.98 -13.21 19.48
C ILE A 549 -24.98 -12.05 19.45
N THR A 550 -25.83 -11.96 18.42
CA THR A 550 -26.87 -10.93 18.24
C THR A 550 -28.28 -11.47 18.48
N ASN A 551 -29.26 -10.58 18.57
CA ASN A 551 -30.69 -10.88 18.61
C ASN A 551 -31.05 -11.99 19.62
N LYS A 552 -30.60 -11.82 20.88
CA LYS A 552 -30.79 -12.81 21.95
C LYS A 552 -32.27 -13.11 22.24
N ASN A 553 -33.15 -12.19 21.91
CA ASN A 553 -34.60 -12.32 22.05
C ASN A 553 -35.27 -13.03 20.86
N CYS A 554 -34.51 -13.40 19.82
CA CYS A 554 -35.02 -14.00 18.58
C CYS A 554 -36.16 -13.20 17.93
N GLU A 555 -36.04 -11.87 17.90
CA GLU A 555 -36.98 -10.98 17.21
C GLU A 555 -37.03 -11.33 15.71
N LYS A 556 -38.23 -11.30 15.13
CA LYS A 556 -38.49 -11.70 13.74
C LYS A 556 -39.31 -10.62 13.04
N GLY A 557 -39.07 -10.44 11.75
CA GLY A 557 -39.78 -9.44 10.95
C GLY A 557 -38.86 -8.77 9.93
N LYS A 558 -39.43 -7.87 9.14
CA LYS A 558 -38.67 -7.01 8.22
C LYS A 558 -38.00 -5.88 9.00
N LEU A 559 -37.06 -5.19 8.37
CA LEU A 559 -36.31 -4.08 8.98
C LEU A 559 -37.23 -3.07 9.71
N GLY A 560 -38.27 -2.57 9.03
CA GLY A 560 -39.21 -1.61 9.62
C GLY A 560 -39.99 -2.14 10.84
N ASP A 561 -40.21 -3.46 10.95
CA ASP A 561 -40.85 -4.05 12.13
C ASP A 561 -39.89 -4.07 13.33
N ILE A 562 -38.62 -4.39 13.09
CA ILE A 562 -37.57 -4.47 14.11
C ILE A 562 -37.16 -3.09 14.61
N LEU A 563 -37.21 -2.09 13.74
CA LEU A 563 -36.90 -0.68 14.06
C LEU A 563 -37.89 -0.04 15.03
N LYS A 564 -39.09 -0.61 15.20
CA LYS A 564 -40.04 -0.15 16.20
C LYS A 564 -39.42 -0.24 17.59
N GLY A 565 -39.36 0.91 18.27
CA GLY A 565 -38.74 1.03 19.59
C GLY A 565 -37.22 0.79 19.60
N ALA A 566 -36.54 0.94 18.45
CA ALA A 566 -35.09 1.00 18.40
C ALA A 566 -34.57 2.39 18.78
N ASP A 567 -33.39 2.45 19.37
CA ASP A 567 -32.71 3.70 19.72
C ASP A 567 -31.76 4.15 18.62
N VAL A 568 -31.17 3.19 17.93
CA VAL A 568 -30.15 3.40 16.89
C VAL A 568 -30.47 2.52 15.69
N VAL A 569 -30.37 3.10 14.50
CA VAL A 569 -30.27 2.36 13.25
C VAL A 569 -28.92 2.60 12.58
N ILE A 570 -28.25 1.52 12.18
CA ILE A 570 -26.98 1.55 11.44
C ILE A 570 -27.20 0.88 10.08
N GLY A 571 -27.08 1.63 9.00
CA GLY A 571 -27.13 1.15 7.63
C GLY A 571 -25.72 0.87 7.10
N LEU A 572 -25.48 -0.37 6.69
CA LEU A 572 -24.30 -0.85 5.97
C LEU A 572 -24.77 -1.73 4.80
N SER A 573 -25.68 -1.18 4.01
CA SER A 573 -26.49 -1.90 3.03
C SER A 573 -26.58 -1.13 1.70
N GLY A 574 -27.75 -1.14 1.06
CA GLY A 574 -28.01 -0.46 -0.20
C GLY A 574 -28.79 0.84 -0.03
N PRO A 575 -28.88 1.65 -1.10
CA PRO A 575 -29.56 2.95 -1.08
C PRO A 575 -31.06 2.81 -0.78
N ASN A 576 -31.63 3.82 -0.11
CA ASN A 576 -33.07 3.96 0.13
C ASN A 576 -33.74 2.77 0.87
N THR A 577 -32.98 2.05 1.70
CA THR A 577 -33.51 0.90 2.46
C THR A 577 -34.18 1.28 3.77
N ILE A 578 -33.92 2.47 4.31
CA ILE A 578 -34.56 3.02 5.52
C ILE A 578 -35.57 4.09 5.10
N LYS A 579 -36.81 4.00 5.55
CA LYS A 579 -37.89 4.94 5.20
C LYS A 579 -38.12 5.95 6.33
N LYS A 580 -38.70 7.11 6.00
CA LYS A 580 -39.13 8.11 6.99
C LYS A 580 -40.03 7.50 8.08
N GLU A 581 -40.94 6.63 7.68
CA GLU A 581 -41.85 5.95 8.61
C GLU A 581 -41.11 5.05 9.60
N ASP A 582 -40.00 4.41 9.18
CA ASP A 582 -39.21 3.57 10.07
C ASP A 582 -38.57 4.42 11.18
N VAL A 583 -38.02 5.59 10.82
CA VAL A 583 -37.40 6.53 11.77
C VAL A 583 -38.43 7.13 12.74
N LYS A 584 -39.64 7.45 12.26
CA LYS A 584 -40.73 7.96 13.12
C LYS A 584 -41.15 6.97 14.21
N ASN A 585 -41.03 5.67 13.93
CA ASN A 585 -41.44 4.61 14.84
C ASN A 585 -40.32 4.16 15.81
N MET A 586 -39.17 4.81 15.78
CA MET A 586 -38.08 4.61 16.74
C MET A 586 -38.37 5.28 18.09
N ASN A 587 -37.57 4.96 19.11
CA ASN A 587 -37.66 5.61 20.42
C ASN A 587 -37.31 7.11 20.35
N PRO A 588 -37.68 7.91 21.37
CA PRO A 588 -37.29 9.31 21.44
C PRO A 588 -35.78 9.51 21.29
N LYS A 589 -35.42 10.61 20.63
CA LYS A 589 -34.05 10.92 20.19
C LYS A 589 -33.40 9.78 19.37
N PRO A 590 -33.93 9.46 18.17
CA PRO A 590 -33.37 8.40 17.32
C PRO A 590 -31.99 8.79 16.79
N ILE A 591 -31.07 7.82 16.76
CA ILE A 591 -29.75 7.98 16.12
C ILE A 591 -29.77 7.19 14.80
N VAL A 592 -29.47 7.85 13.68
CA VAL A 592 -29.52 7.28 12.33
C VAL A 592 -28.15 7.37 11.67
N PHE A 593 -27.46 6.24 11.52
CA PHE A 593 -26.21 6.15 10.78
C PHE A 593 -26.49 5.51 9.43
N ALA A 594 -26.53 6.29 8.34
CA ALA A 594 -26.82 5.81 6.98
C ALA A 594 -25.54 5.84 6.13
N LEU A 595 -24.79 4.74 6.14
CA LEU A 595 -23.38 4.71 5.73
C LEU A 595 -23.17 4.15 4.32
N ALA A 596 -24.23 3.76 3.59
CA ALA A 596 -24.10 3.35 2.20
C ALA A 596 -23.55 4.48 1.31
N ASN A 597 -22.64 4.11 0.41
CA ASN A 597 -22.04 5.01 -0.58
C ASN A 597 -22.36 4.55 -2.01
N PRO A 598 -22.49 5.48 -2.99
CA PRO A 598 -22.51 6.93 -2.84
C PRO A 598 -23.88 7.48 -2.38
N THR A 599 -24.93 6.66 -2.40
CA THR A 599 -26.29 7.03 -1.98
C THR A 599 -26.62 6.33 -0.65
N PRO A 600 -26.93 7.08 0.43
CA PRO A 600 -27.18 6.51 1.75
C PRO A 600 -28.51 5.74 1.81
N GLU A 601 -28.70 4.96 2.86
CA GLU A 601 -29.96 4.25 3.15
C GLU A 601 -31.14 5.20 3.32
N ILE A 602 -30.89 6.40 3.85
CA ILE A 602 -31.83 7.52 3.96
C ILE A 602 -31.02 8.81 3.94
N PHE A 603 -31.49 9.82 3.22
CA PHE A 603 -30.82 11.12 3.19
C PHE A 603 -31.00 11.87 4.54
N PRO A 604 -30.00 12.66 4.99
CA PRO A 604 -30.10 13.37 6.26
C PRO A 604 -31.33 14.25 6.39
N LYS A 605 -31.69 14.98 5.33
CA LYS A 605 -32.92 15.80 5.30
C LYS A 605 -34.15 14.97 5.65
N ASP A 606 -34.28 13.79 5.05
CA ASP A 606 -35.43 12.92 5.23
C ASP A 606 -35.47 12.30 6.63
N ALA A 607 -34.30 11.94 7.17
CA ALA A 607 -34.17 11.42 8.53
C ALA A 607 -34.51 12.49 9.59
N PHE A 608 -34.04 13.73 9.44
CA PHE A 608 -34.39 14.84 10.33
C PHE A 608 -35.87 15.20 10.26
N GLU A 609 -36.47 15.26 9.06
CA GLU A 609 -37.92 15.45 8.89
C GLU A 609 -38.75 14.34 9.56
N ALA A 610 -38.19 13.14 9.67
CA ALA A 610 -38.81 12.01 10.36
C ALA A 610 -38.59 12.01 11.89
N GLY A 611 -37.83 12.98 12.44
CA GLY A 611 -37.60 13.12 13.87
C GLY A 611 -36.28 12.55 14.38
N ALA A 612 -35.33 12.20 13.51
CA ALA A 612 -33.98 11.81 13.93
C ALA A 612 -33.32 12.92 14.77
N PHE A 613 -32.69 12.53 15.88
CA PHE A 613 -31.92 13.45 16.71
C PHE A 613 -30.51 13.64 16.17
N ILE A 614 -29.85 12.55 15.77
CA ILE A 614 -28.52 12.57 15.19
C ILE A 614 -28.56 11.80 13.88
N VAL A 615 -27.94 12.36 12.83
CA VAL A 615 -27.73 11.68 11.57
C VAL A 615 -26.24 11.70 11.22
N ALA A 616 -25.71 10.55 10.81
CA ALA A 616 -24.35 10.39 10.31
C ALA A 616 -24.36 9.64 8.97
N THR A 617 -23.42 9.96 8.09
CA THR A 617 -23.30 9.31 6.76
C THR A 617 -21.85 9.02 6.40
N GLY A 618 -21.61 8.21 5.37
CA GLY A 618 -20.26 8.03 4.81
C GLY A 618 -19.78 9.21 3.95
N ARG A 619 -20.65 10.19 3.66
CA ARG A 619 -20.40 11.25 2.69
C ARG A 619 -19.80 12.50 3.33
N SER A 620 -18.86 13.13 2.63
CA SER A 620 -18.15 14.34 3.08
C SER A 620 -18.97 15.62 2.96
N ASP A 621 -20.03 15.64 2.15
CA ASP A 621 -20.90 16.81 1.98
C ASP A 621 -21.96 16.98 3.07
N PHE A 622 -22.00 16.06 4.05
CA PHE A 622 -22.92 16.12 5.20
C PHE A 622 -22.17 16.17 6.54
N PRO A 623 -22.80 16.72 7.60
CA PRO A 623 -22.27 16.64 8.95
C PRO A 623 -22.09 15.19 9.42
N ASN A 624 -21.27 14.99 10.45
CA ASN A 624 -21.00 13.68 11.06
C ASN A 624 -20.55 12.62 10.04
N GLN A 625 -19.54 12.94 9.23
CA GLN A 625 -18.98 11.95 8.31
C GLN A 625 -18.30 10.81 9.07
N ILE A 626 -18.72 9.58 8.79
CA ILE A 626 -18.06 8.35 9.23
C ILE A 626 -17.05 7.96 8.15
N ASN A 627 -15.76 8.17 8.40
CA ASN A 627 -14.70 7.98 7.40
C ASN A 627 -13.52 7.17 7.97
N ASN A 628 -13.23 6.03 7.36
CA ASN A 628 -12.18 5.11 7.77
C ASN A 628 -10.78 5.75 7.84
N SER A 629 -10.54 6.85 7.10
CA SER A 629 -9.28 7.61 7.15
C SER A 629 -8.93 8.15 8.54
N LEU A 630 -9.90 8.23 9.46
CA LEU A 630 -9.68 8.61 10.85
C LEU A 630 -9.01 7.51 11.69
N VAL A 631 -9.03 6.26 11.23
CA VAL A 631 -8.59 5.09 12.01
C VAL A 631 -7.25 4.56 11.50
N PHE A 632 -7.22 4.07 10.26
CA PHE A 632 -6.12 3.23 9.80
C PHE A 632 -4.75 3.92 9.86
N PRO A 633 -4.57 5.24 9.62
CA PRO A 633 -3.22 5.82 9.68
C PRO A 633 -2.64 5.78 11.10
N GLY A 634 -3.42 6.18 12.10
CA GLY A 634 -2.99 6.16 13.50
C GLY A 634 -2.85 4.74 14.05
N LEU A 635 -3.78 3.85 13.72
CA LEU A 635 -3.75 2.46 14.15
C LEU A 635 -2.54 1.71 13.56
N PHE A 636 -2.20 1.95 12.30
CA PHE A 636 -1.00 1.37 11.68
C PHE A 636 0.26 1.91 12.32
N ARG A 637 0.31 3.23 12.55
CA ARG A 637 1.45 3.87 13.20
C ARG A 637 1.70 3.29 14.59
N ALA A 638 0.66 3.18 15.41
CA ALA A 638 0.73 2.51 16.71
C ALA A 638 1.31 1.10 16.57
N THR A 639 0.71 0.30 15.69
CA THR A 639 1.03 -1.12 15.50
C THR A 639 2.49 -1.33 15.10
N ILE A 640 2.97 -0.54 14.14
CA ILE A 640 4.34 -0.64 13.62
C ILE A 640 5.35 -0.17 14.67
N ASP A 641 5.13 1.00 15.27
CA ASP A 641 6.09 1.58 16.23
C ASP A 641 6.17 0.80 17.53
N SER A 642 5.04 0.22 17.94
CA SER A 642 4.97 -0.69 19.07
C SER A 642 5.42 -2.10 18.71
N ARG A 643 5.74 -2.42 17.45
CA ARG A 643 5.97 -3.80 16.96
C ARG A 643 4.93 -4.80 17.52
N ALA A 644 3.65 -4.41 17.50
CA ALA A 644 2.58 -5.31 17.91
C ALA A 644 2.45 -6.42 16.87
N PRO A 645 2.42 -7.71 17.25
CA PRO A 645 2.39 -8.82 16.29
C PRO A 645 1.04 -8.96 15.58
N LYS A 646 -0.03 -8.34 16.10
CA LYS A 646 -1.39 -8.41 15.57
C LYS A 646 -2.22 -7.24 16.09
N ILE A 647 -3.25 -6.87 15.34
CA ILE A 647 -4.22 -5.82 15.72
C ILE A 647 -5.39 -6.47 16.44
N THR A 648 -5.44 -6.31 17.77
CA THR A 648 -6.43 -6.99 18.62
C THR A 648 -7.77 -6.25 18.70
N MET A 649 -8.77 -6.87 19.32
CA MET A 649 -10.07 -6.23 19.58
C MET A 649 -9.91 -5.00 20.48
N GLU A 650 -9.07 -5.10 21.51
CA GLU A 650 -8.79 -4.03 22.46
C GLU A 650 -8.14 -2.82 21.76
N MET A 651 -7.21 -3.07 20.83
CA MET A 651 -6.61 -2.01 20.02
C MET A 651 -7.65 -1.29 19.14
N LYS A 652 -8.59 -2.03 18.56
CA LYS A 652 -9.70 -1.47 17.76
C LYS A 652 -10.65 -0.63 18.61
N ILE A 653 -10.99 -1.10 19.82
CA ILE A 653 -11.80 -0.34 20.79
C ILE A 653 -11.08 0.94 21.18
N ALA A 654 -9.80 0.86 21.56
CA ALA A 654 -9.01 2.04 21.94
C ALA A 654 -8.90 3.05 20.79
N ALA A 655 -8.78 2.59 19.54
CA ALA A 655 -8.82 3.48 18.38
C ALA A 655 -10.16 4.23 18.27
N GLY A 656 -11.29 3.52 18.45
CA GLY A 656 -12.62 4.14 18.46
C GLY A 656 -12.81 5.14 19.60
N GLU A 657 -12.32 4.81 20.81
CA GLU A 657 -12.36 5.70 21.98
C GLU A 657 -11.49 6.95 21.78
N ALA A 658 -10.28 6.78 21.25
CA ALA A 658 -9.36 7.88 20.95
C ALA A 658 -9.99 8.88 19.97
N ILE A 659 -10.64 8.40 18.90
CA ILE A 659 -11.35 9.26 17.94
C ILE A 659 -12.53 9.97 18.61
N ALA A 660 -13.33 9.25 19.40
CA ALA A 660 -14.47 9.85 20.09
C ALA A 660 -14.04 10.98 21.04
N ASN A 661 -12.93 10.78 21.75
CA ASN A 661 -12.42 11.72 22.75
C ASN A 661 -11.79 12.99 22.15
N LEU A 662 -11.51 13.02 20.84
CA LEU A 662 -11.09 14.25 20.14
C LEU A 662 -12.18 15.31 20.09
N VAL A 663 -13.45 14.91 20.14
CA VAL A 663 -14.57 15.85 20.22
C VAL A 663 -14.83 16.13 21.68
N SER A 664 -14.49 17.34 22.13
CA SER A 664 -14.64 17.68 23.55
C SER A 664 -16.13 17.70 23.97
N PRO A 665 -16.45 17.45 25.25
CA PRO A 665 -17.83 17.51 25.74
C PRO A 665 -18.54 18.85 25.48
N LYS A 666 -17.78 19.94 25.32
CA LYS A 666 -18.31 21.28 25.03
C LYS A 666 -18.65 21.48 23.54
N GLU A 667 -18.01 20.72 22.66
CA GLU A 667 -18.22 20.79 21.22
C GLU A 667 -19.29 19.81 20.73
N LEU A 668 -19.58 18.76 21.52
CA LEU A 668 -20.58 17.76 21.20
C LEU A 668 -21.95 18.40 20.97
N ARG A 669 -22.45 18.21 19.75
CA ARG A 669 -23.77 18.65 19.30
C ARG A 669 -24.32 17.68 18.25
N PRO A 670 -25.62 17.69 17.95
CA PRO A 670 -26.22 16.67 17.09
C PRO A 670 -25.63 16.60 15.67
N ASP A 671 -25.08 17.71 15.18
CA ASP A 671 -24.39 17.88 13.91
C ASP A 671 -22.85 17.76 14.00
N TYR A 672 -22.30 17.45 15.18
CA TYR A 672 -20.85 17.30 15.38
C TYR A 672 -20.53 16.29 16.49
N ILE A 673 -20.48 15.01 16.09
CA ILE A 673 -20.07 13.87 16.93
C ILE A 673 -18.74 13.26 16.50
N MET A 674 -18.21 13.67 15.34
CA MET A 674 -16.97 13.17 14.74
C MET A 674 -16.02 14.33 14.44
N PRO A 675 -14.69 14.15 14.56
CA PRO A 675 -13.73 15.11 14.06
C PRO A 675 -13.73 15.13 12.51
N SER A 676 -13.20 16.21 11.93
CA SER A 676 -12.99 16.30 10.48
C SER A 676 -12.03 15.22 9.97
N ALA A 677 -12.32 14.65 8.79
CA ALA A 677 -11.47 13.67 8.11
C ALA A 677 -10.07 14.19 7.75
N LEU A 678 -9.89 15.52 7.71
CA LEU A 678 -8.59 16.18 7.47
C LEU A 678 -7.85 16.55 8.77
N ASN A 679 -8.37 16.17 9.93
CA ASN A 679 -7.73 16.47 11.20
C ASN A 679 -6.48 15.58 11.40
N VAL A 680 -5.32 16.14 11.10
CA VAL A 680 -4.02 15.45 11.25
C VAL A 680 -3.72 15.03 12.69
N SER A 681 -4.26 15.74 13.69
CA SER A 681 -4.10 15.36 15.11
C SER A 681 -4.82 14.05 15.44
N THR A 682 -5.81 13.64 14.65
CA THR A 682 -6.50 12.36 14.87
C THR A 682 -5.52 11.20 14.83
N SER A 683 -4.64 11.15 13.83
CA SER A 683 -3.68 10.06 13.69
C SER A 683 -2.65 10.03 14.81
N VAL A 684 -2.24 11.21 15.30
CA VAL A 684 -1.35 11.32 16.48
C VAL A 684 -2.01 10.70 17.71
N ILE A 685 -3.25 11.10 18.02
CA ILE A 685 -3.96 10.67 19.22
C ILE A 685 -4.31 9.18 19.17
N VAL A 686 -4.83 8.71 18.04
CA VAL A 686 -5.10 7.27 17.83
C VAL A 686 -3.80 6.48 17.99
N ALA A 687 -2.70 6.94 17.41
CA ALA A 687 -1.43 6.24 17.51
C ALA A 687 -0.93 6.15 18.97
N THR A 688 -0.96 7.27 19.71
CA THR A 688 -0.46 7.30 21.09
C THR A 688 -1.31 6.49 22.05
N ASP A 689 -2.64 6.57 21.93
CA ASP A 689 -3.55 5.90 22.86
C ASP A 689 -3.53 4.38 22.63
N VAL A 690 -3.51 3.95 21.36
CA VAL A 690 -3.38 2.53 21.03
C VAL A 690 -2.00 1.99 21.42
N ALA A 691 -0.92 2.73 21.16
CA ALA A 691 0.43 2.30 21.56
C ALA A 691 0.57 2.18 23.08
N LYS A 692 -0.05 3.10 23.83
CA LYS A 692 -0.10 3.03 25.30
C LYS A 692 -0.85 1.77 25.76
N LEU A 693 -2.02 1.49 25.19
CA LEU A 693 -2.74 0.24 25.48
C LEU A 693 -1.87 -0.99 25.18
N VAL A 694 -1.20 -1.02 24.02
CA VAL A 694 -0.32 -2.12 23.63
C VAL A 694 0.77 -2.35 24.67
N MET A 695 1.40 -1.27 25.14
CA MET A 695 2.41 -1.33 26.20
C MET A 695 1.82 -1.84 27.52
N ASP A 696 0.72 -1.24 27.99
CA ASP A 696 0.08 -1.56 29.27
C ASP A 696 -0.42 -3.02 29.33
N LYS A 697 -0.81 -3.58 28.18
CA LYS A 697 -1.30 -4.97 28.05
C LYS A 697 -0.21 -5.97 27.65
N GLY A 698 1.02 -5.53 27.40
CA GLY A 698 2.11 -6.39 26.93
C GLY A 698 1.87 -7.01 25.55
N LEU A 699 1.16 -6.31 24.66
CA LEU A 699 0.81 -6.77 23.30
C LEU A 699 1.91 -6.43 22.27
N THR A 700 3.18 -6.40 22.69
CA THR A 700 4.31 -5.90 21.90
C THR A 700 5.50 -6.86 21.92
N ASN A 701 6.22 -6.93 20.81
CA ASN A 701 7.52 -7.59 20.71
C ASN A 701 8.70 -6.63 20.98
N LYS A 702 8.44 -5.33 21.22
CA LYS A 702 9.45 -4.31 21.54
C LYS A 702 9.59 -4.19 23.06
N LYS A 703 10.83 -4.16 23.56
CA LYS A 703 11.11 -4.14 25.01
C LYS A 703 10.70 -2.82 25.69
N ASN A 704 10.96 -1.68 25.04
CA ASN A 704 10.65 -0.35 25.55
C ASN A 704 9.93 0.46 24.46
N ILE A 705 8.81 1.08 24.81
CA ILE A 705 8.08 2.03 23.96
C ILE A 705 8.00 3.34 24.73
N ASP A 706 8.57 4.40 24.16
CA ASP A 706 8.40 5.76 24.67
C ASP A 706 7.23 6.43 23.95
N ILE A 707 6.12 6.60 24.67
CA ILE A 707 4.88 7.15 24.12
C ILE A 707 5.00 8.65 23.81
N ASP A 708 5.76 9.41 24.61
CA ASP A 708 5.93 10.84 24.36
C ASP A 708 6.80 11.05 23.12
N LYS A 709 7.82 10.22 22.95
CA LYS A 709 8.67 10.30 21.76
C LYS A 709 8.00 9.74 20.51
N LEU A 710 7.14 8.74 20.64
CA LEU A 710 6.21 8.33 19.59
C LEU A 710 5.36 9.53 19.12
N ARG A 711 4.75 10.24 20.08
CA ARG A 711 3.95 11.45 19.80
C ARG A 711 4.78 12.50 19.07
N GLU A 712 5.97 12.80 19.56
CA GLU A 712 6.89 13.77 18.95
C GLU A 712 7.26 13.40 17.53
N ASN A 713 7.53 12.13 17.23
CA ASN A 713 7.92 11.70 15.88
C ASN A 713 6.77 11.81 14.88
N ILE A 714 5.55 11.43 15.26
CA ILE A 714 4.38 11.59 14.38
C ILE A 714 4.06 13.07 14.19
N HIS A 715 4.17 13.88 15.26
CA HIS A 715 3.97 15.31 15.16
C HIS A 715 5.03 15.99 14.29
N SER A 716 6.30 15.59 14.42
CA SER A 716 7.41 16.08 13.60
C SER A 716 7.23 15.69 12.14
N PHE A 717 6.64 14.52 11.85
CA PHE A 717 6.28 14.17 10.48
C PHE A 717 5.35 15.19 9.83
N PHE A 718 4.34 15.71 10.54
CA PHE A 718 3.45 16.74 9.97
C PHE A 718 4.13 18.10 9.75
N ILE A 719 5.23 18.37 10.45
CA ILE A 719 5.99 19.62 10.31
C ILE A 719 7.08 19.47 9.25
N ASP A 720 7.87 18.41 9.32
CA ASP A 720 9.10 18.20 8.56
C ASP A 720 8.95 17.23 7.38
N ASN A 721 7.80 16.57 7.24
CA ASN A 721 7.53 15.47 6.30
C ASN A 721 8.56 14.32 6.43
N LYS A 722 9.06 14.10 7.64
CA LYS A 722 10.05 13.07 7.97
C LYS A 722 9.75 12.45 9.33
N LEU A 723 9.77 11.12 9.38
CA LEU A 723 9.83 10.39 10.65
C LEU A 723 11.30 10.33 11.09
N THR A 724 11.58 10.75 12.32
CA THR A 724 12.91 10.72 12.93
C THR A 724 13.05 9.58 13.94
N ASP A 725 14.28 9.23 14.28
CA ASP A 725 14.54 8.16 15.24
C ASP A 725 14.14 8.52 16.67
N VAL A 726 13.42 7.58 17.30
CA VAL A 726 12.81 7.62 18.62
C VAL A 726 13.82 7.16 19.69
N ASP A 727 15.07 6.85 19.37
CA ASP A 727 16.03 6.31 20.36
C ASP A 727 17.28 7.20 20.59
N LYS A 728 17.25 8.48 20.14
CA LYS A 728 18.27 9.49 20.48
C LYS A 728 18.21 10.02 21.91
#